data_AF-A0A0K1W279-F1
#
_entry.id   AF-A0A0K1W279-F1
#
_cell.length_a   1.000
_cell.length_b   1.000
_cell.length_c   1.000
_cell.angle_alpha   90.00
_cell.angle_beta   90.00
_cell.angle_gamma   90.00
#
_symmetry.space_group_name_H-M   'P 1'
#
loop_
_entity.id
_entity.type
_entity.pdbx_description
1 polymer ?
#
loop_
_entity_poly.entity_id
_entity_poly.type
_entity_poly.pdbx_seq_one_letter_code
_entity_poly.pdbx_strand_id
1 'polypeptide(L)'
;MKKLTKLLLSITTISGISSFAVSCSLGSLPGTNNNSSPNQNGGNNSGENNGSTDPNDGNGSNSQNGFNKLLNDFIKDADKIINNHLNENISNLYELDKGDGSLKNEFLKLSVLKEKQSGLNKPVYFTEGDKSNLEQDTLKLIVLDKLNTLIKDLFKEEKYKILKPDESSDISLNIKFETCIITFTTSGNITAANVIFYYDIVVNYKDYSNNISQQKFNNRFVYGITNSELINQTVTNLFNNLRTEGLLNESKHKDLFKLTHEKLKLSDKKSWIVEEKYENLLKTFVNSDEFKNDLITDLNKNYKLEDNVEFSFSNDDNNNVFDTYSSLSLIKGTEENINWKSTKKINDSINLTNKDFYDFLFRENTIMPNSTTTVGGDKTYTVNSKIYQYIKYKFKDIFDNNNKDISKIFAIDNNTIKNNDNLKNSIRTGELRIKNLQLKIGSNFKQQLPKLNVITSFSAEEKDLNYNLASGTFNDDFFENSGIFASIYKNAFLGIKAMKDVYGFKEDDINRNFESLGKQYNWKGLSISNFKGTSENWNNNKNLWDTFNYKPYLLNVQNTLSNNLSLKNSNQKDFLNHILNWGEQEVYNWNFDFDKVSLSCSKFSNQIRKADSFGDVKKIYGSLELNFIKIKFEIDEQLTSQLPLPHLAHELIIFGK
;
A
#
# COMPACT_ATOMS: atom_id res chain seq x y z
N MET A 1 -18.98 -2.87 -48.31
CA MET A 1 -19.14 -1.44 -47.98
C MET A 1 -17.79 -0.74 -48.07
N LYS A 2 -17.58 0.01 -49.15
CA LYS A 2 -16.55 1.06 -49.27
C LYS A 2 -16.97 2.23 -48.38
N LYS A 3 -15.98 2.91 -47.79
CA LYS A 3 -15.91 4.33 -47.38
C LYS A 3 -15.47 4.51 -45.93
N LEU A 4 -14.16 4.33 -45.69
CA LEU A 4 -13.38 5.35 -44.96
C LEU A 4 -11.88 5.32 -45.34
N THR A 5 -11.56 4.90 -46.57
CA THR A 5 -10.21 4.89 -47.15
C THR A 5 -10.01 6.09 -48.10
N LYS A 6 -10.79 7.17 -47.95
CA LYS A 6 -10.77 8.32 -48.88
C LYS A 6 -10.90 9.69 -48.20
N LEU A 7 -10.49 9.79 -46.94
CA LEU A 7 -10.27 11.06 -46.28
C LEU A 7 -8.82 11.03 -45.74
N LEU A 8 -7.93 11.76 -46.42
CA LEU A 8 -6.66 12.30 -45.89
C LEU A 8 -5.45 11.33 -45.93
N LEU A 9 -5.04 10.83 -47.10
CA LEU A 9 -4.08 11.52 -47.99
C LEU A 9 -4.41 12.98 -48.33
N SER A 10 -3.87 13.90 -47.53
CA SER A 10 -3.45 15.27 -47.85
C SER A 10 -2.90 15.83 -46.54
N ILE A 11 -1.59 15.76 -46.26
CA ILE A 11 -0.57 16.68 -46.77
C ILE A 11 0.79 15.93 -46.82
N THR A 12 1.35 15.86 -48.03
CA THR A 12 2.75 15.51 -48.32
C THR A 12 3.63 16.76 -48.32
N THR A 13 4.96 16.53 -48.27
CA THR A 13 6.11 17.43 -48.60
C THR A 13 6.57 18.37 -47.47
N ILE A 14 7.85 18.48 -47.07
CA ILE A 14 9.13 18.31 -47.76
C ILE A 14 10.29 18.12 -46.73
N SER A 15 11.26 17.27 -47.11
CA SER A 15 12.69 17.09 -46.72
C SER A 15 13.32 17.85 -45.52
N GLY A 16 14.33 17.30 -44.82
CA GLY A 16 15.36 16.42 -45.36
C GLY A 16 16.33 15.79 -44.35
N ILE A 17 17.10 14.89 -44.95
CA ILE A 17 18.07 13.95 -44.40
C ILE A 17 19.32 14.67 -43.86
N SER A 18 19.80 14.28 -42.68
CA SER A 18 21.19 13.85 -42.53
C SER A 18 21.37 12.98 -41.29
N SER A 19 21.78 11.76 -41.57
CA SER A 19 22.44 10.78 -40.71
C SER A 19 23.68 11.36 -40.02
N PHE A 20 23.86 11.06 -38.74
CA PHE A 20 25.13 10.54 -38.22
C PHE A 20 24.87 9.65 -37.01
N ALA A 21 25.20 8.37 -37.17
CA ALA A 21 25.55 7.51 -36.07
C ALA A 21 26.91 7.99 -35.52
N VAL A 22 26.98 8.26 -34.21
CA VAL A 22 28.23 8.19 -33.47
C VAL A 22 27.94 7.47 -32.16
N SER A 23 28.43 6.23 -32.13
CA SER A 23 28.72 5.48 -30.92
C SER A 23 29.75 6.23 -30.08
N CYS A 24 29.55 6.29 -28.76
CA CYS A 24 30.65 6.22 -27.81
C CYS A 24 30.22 5.31 -26.66
N SER A 25 30.70 4.07 -26.72
CA SER A 25 30.80 3.20 -25.56
C SER A 25 31.73 3.82 -24.51
N LEU A 26 31.30 3.68 -23.25
CA LEU A 26 32.06 3.60 -22.00
C LEU A 26 33.58 3.82 -22.07
N GLY A 27 34.06 4.75 -21.26
CA GLY A 27 35.47 4.85 -20.87
C GLY A 27 35.61 5.22 -19.39
N SER A 28 35.82 4.22 -18.54
CA SER A 28 37.00 4.17 -17.65
C SER A 28 37.00 2.92 -16.76
N LEU A 29 37.69 1.87 -17.22
CA LEU A 29 38.61 1.10 -16.39
C LEU A 29 39.80 0.71 -17.29
N PRO A 30 41.05 0.98 -16.89
CA PRO A 30 42.23 0.70 -17.70
C PRO A 30 42.81 -0.69 -17.42
N GLY A 31 43.37 -1.30 -18.46
CA GLY A 31 44.15 -2.53 -18.32
C GLY A 31 44.41 -3.23 -19.66
N THR A 32 45.23 -2.60 -20.49
CA THR A 32 45.77 -3.08 -21.78
C THR A 32 46.43 -4.47 -21.73
N ASN A 33 46.20 -5.31 -22.73
CA ASN A 33 47.29 -5.79 -23.60
C ASN A 33 46.82 -6.41 -24.92
N ASN A 34 47.57 -6.09 -25.98
CA ASN A 34 47.38 -6.40 -27.40
C ASN A 34 47.59 -7.89 -27.75
N ASN A 35 46.86 -8.43 -28.74
CA ASN A 35 47.44 -8.83 -30.04
C ASN A 35 46.38 -9.34 -31.07
N SER A 36 46.27 -8.58 -32.16
CA SER A 36 46.43 -8.99 -33.57
C SER A 36 45.73 -10.24 -34.16
N SER A 37 44.70 -9.93 -34.96
CA SER A 37 44.58 -10.24 -36.41
C SER A 37 44.00 -11.56 -36.96
N PRO A 38 43.38 -11.48 -38.17
CA PRO A 38 42.25 -12.32 -38.62
C PRO A 38 42.52 -13.08 -39.94
N ASN A 39 41.62 -14.01 -40.32
CA ASN A 39 41.30 -14.47 -41.71
C ASN A 39 40.62 -15.85 -41.67
N GLN A 40 39.94 -16.37 -42.69
CA GLN A 40 39.07 -15.90 -43.79
C GLN A 40 38.57 -17.18 -44.49
N ASN A 41 37.35 -17.12 -45.04
CA ASN A 41 36.87 -17.72 -46.30
C ASN A 41 36.63 -19.24 -46.55
N GLY A 42 35.45 -19.47 -47.17
CA GLY A 42 35.17 -20.41 -48.29
C GLY A 42 34.34 -21.65 -47.92
N GLY A 43 33.23 -22.04 -48.57
CA GLY A 43 32.46 -21.58 -49.74
C GLY A 43 31.56 -22.72 -50.29
N ASN A 44 30.42 -22.35 -50.91
CA ASN A 44 29.57 -23.05 -51.92
C ASN A 44 28.32 -23.92 -51.59
N ASN A 45 27.17 -23.39 -52.08
CA ASN A 45 26.00 -23.95 -52.83
C ASN A 45 25.17 -25.12 -52.26
N SER A 46 23.81 -25.15 -52.30
CA SER A 46 22.83 -24.71 -53.32
C SER A 46 21.35 -24.71 -52.82
N GLY A 47 20.49 -23.80 -53.33
CA GLY A 47 19.12 -24.13 -53.81
C GLY A 47 17.87 -23.90 -52.93
N GLU A 48 17.26 -22.72 -53.06
CA GLU A 48 15.81 -22.38 -53.08
C GLU A 48 14.84 -22.86 -51.97
N ASN A 49 14.50 -21.93 -51.06
CA ASN A 49 13.10 -21.49 -50.88
C ASN A 49 13.05 -20.10 -50.22
N ASN A 50 12.33 -19.17 -50.85
CA ASN A 50 12.19 -17.78 -50.46
C ASN A 50 11.48 -17.62 -49.10
N GLY A 51 12.19 -17.04 -48.14
CA GLY A 51 11.65 -16.43 -46.92
C GLY A 51 12.60 -15.32 -46.50
N SER A 52 12.27 -14.09 -46.89
CA SER A 52 13.00 -12.87 -46.53
C SER A 52 13.18 -12.80 -45.01
N THR A 53 14.40 -13.07 -44.55
CA THR A 53 14.83 -12.81 -43.18
C THR A 53 14.99 -11.31 -42.99
N ASP A 54 13.94 -10.68 -42.49
CA ASP A 54 14.01 -9.35 -41.88
C ASP A 54 14.70 -9.51 -40.51
N PRO A 55 15.87 -8.89 -40.26
CA PRO A 55 16.54 -8.95 -38.98
C PRO A 55 15.88 -7.95 -38.03
N ASN A 56 14.64 -8.22 -37.61
CA ASN A 56 13.90 -7.30 -36.75
C ASN A 56 13.01 -7.97 -35.69
N ASP A 57 13.27 -9.23 -35.32
CA ASP A 57 12.72 -9.81 -34.09
C ASP A 57 13.75 -9.79 -32.96
N GLY A 58 14.28 -8.58 -32.73
CA GLY A 58 15.09 -8.22 -31.58
C GLY A 58 14.23 -7.49 -30.54
N ASN A 59 13.73 -8.26 -29.57
CA ASN A 59 13.75 -7.87 -28.15
C ASN A 59 13.44 -6.39 -27.80
N GLY A 60 12.28 -5.88 -28.20
CA GLY A 60 11.70 -4.67 -27.61
C GLY A 60 11.11 -4.99 -26.24
N SER A 61 11.93 -5.11 -25.20
CA SER A 61 11.40 -5.02 -23.84
C SER A 61 10.61 -3.72 -23.75
N ASN A 62 9.40 -3.76 -23.19
CA ASN A 62 8.53 -2.60 -22.94
C ASN A 62 9.19 -1.65 -21.92
N SER A 63 10.32 -1.04 -22.27
CA SER A 63 11.06 -0.04 -21.50
C SER A 63 10.14 1.10 -21.07
N GLN A 64 9.17 1.46 -21.93
CA GLN A 64 8.13 2.43 -21.64
C GLN A 64 7.17 1.97 -20.53
N ASN A 65 6.80 0.67 -20.46
CA ASN A 65 5.96 0.19 -19.35
C ASN A 65 6.74 0.10 -18.03
N GLY A 66 8.03 -0.27 -18.08
CA GLY A 66 8.91 -0.23 -16.91
C GLY A 66 9.06 1.18 -16.35
N PHE A 67 9.28 2.16 -17.24
CA PHE A 67 9.32 3.57 -16.90
C PHE A 67 7.99 4.07 -16.32
N ASN A 68 6.86 3.75 -16.95
CA ASN A 68 5.53 4.16 -16.45
C ASN A 68 5.23 3.61 -15.06
N LYS A 69 5.63 2.36 -14.77
CA LYS A 69 5.48 1.78 -13.43
C LYS A 69 6.34 2.55 -12.42
N LEU A 70 7.60 2.81 -12.75
CA LEU A 70 8.50 3.57 -11.89
C LEU A 70 7.97 4.98 -11.61
N LEU A 71 7.47 5.67 -12.65
CA LEU A 71 6.86 6.99 -12.53
C LEU A 71 5.62 6.95 -11.64
N ASN A 72 4.76 5.95 -11.79
CA ASN A 72 3.58 5.80 -10.93
C ASN A 72 3.96 5.56 -9.46
N ASP A 73 5.00 4.78 -9.20
CA ASP A 73 5.51 4.55 -7.84
C ASP A 73 6.10 5.85 -7.28
N PHE A 74 6.85 6.61 -8.08
CA PHE A 74 7.37 7.94 -7.71
C PHE A 74 6.23 8.92 -7.38
N ILE A 75 5.19 9.01 -8.22
CA ILE A 75 4.04 9.90 -8.00
C ILE A 75 3.36 9.58 -6.67
N LYS A 76 3.18 8.29 -6.33
CA LYS A 76 2.59 7.87 -5.05
C LYS A 76 3.46 8.26 -3.86
N ASP A 77 4.76 8.02 -3.94
CA ASP A 77 5.69 8.36 -2.85
C ASP A 77 5.78 9.89 -2.67
N ALA A 78 5.81 10.66 -3.77
CA ALA A 78 5.79 12.11 -3.74
C ALA A 78 4.48 12.66 -3.16
N ASP A 79 3.32 12.13 -3.55
CA ASP A 79 2.02 12.52 -3.01
C ASP A 79 1.95 12.27 -1.50
N LYS A 80 2.50 11.14 -1.04
CA LYS A 80 2.61 10.82 0.40
C LYS A 80 3.47 11.84 1.15
N ILE A 81 4.64 12.20 0.59
CA ILE A 81 5.52 13.22 1.18
C ILE A 81 4.82 14.58 1.26
N ILE A 82 4.18 15.01 0.17
CA ILE A 82 3.45 16.28 0.09
C ILE A 82 2.34 16.32 1.14
N ASN A 83 1.48 15.30 1.17
CA ASN A 83 0.36 15.24 2.11
C ASN A 83 0.83 15.25 3.57
N ASN A 84 1.86 14.47 3.90
CA ASN A 84 2.43 14.44 5.25
C ASN A 84 2.98 15.82 5.66
N HIS A 85 3.76 16.45 4.79
CA HIS A 85 4.35 17.76 5.06
C HIS A 85 3.28 18.85 5.23
N LEU A 86 2.26 18.88 4.37
CA LEU A 86 1.16 19.84 4.51
C LEU A 86 0.36 19.62 5.80
N ASN A 87 0.19 18.36 6.22
CA ASN A 87 -0.47 18.01 7.46
C ASN A 87 0.35 18.42 8.71
N GLU A 88 1.68 18.25 8.68
CA GLU A 88 2.58 18.70 9.77
C GLU A 88 2.55 20.21 9.97
N ASN A 89 2.30 20.98 8.90
CA ASN A 89 2.31 22.44 8.91
C ASN A 89 0.89 23.04 8.93
N ILE A 90 -0.15 22.24 9.15
CA ILE A 90 -1.54 22.67 9.04
C ILE A 90 -1.90 23.80 10.02
N SER A 91 -1.26 23.83 11.19
CA SER A 91 -1.45 24.87 12.21
C SER A 91 -1.00 26.25 11.74
N ASN A 92 -0.05 26.33 10.79
CA ASN A 92 0.38 27.60 10.21
C ASN A 92 -0.75 28.27 9.43
N LEU A 93 -1.77 27.51 8.99
CA LEU A 93 -2.89 28.05 8.23
C LEU A 93 -3.94 28.77 9.10
N TYR A 94 -3.64 29.00 10.38
CA TYR A 94 -4.47 29.80 11.27
C TYR A 94 -3.63 30.80 12.08
N GLU A 95 -3.77 32.10 11.80
CA GLU A 95 -2.90 33.13 12.36
C GLU A 95 -3.63 34.19 13.19
N LEU A 96 -2.86 34.88 14.03
CA LEU A 96 -3.28 35.99 14.87
C LEU A 96 -2.76 37.30 14.28
N ASP A 97 -3.65 38.24 14.01
CA ASP A 97 -3.30 39.61 13.63
C ASP A 97 -3.69 40.58 14.74
N LYS A 98 -2.70 40.97 15.53
CA LYS A 98 -2.86 41.94 16.64
C LYS A 98 -3.04 43.38 16.14
N GLY A 99 -2.90 43.64 14.84
CA GLY A 99 -2.96 44.99 14.26
C GLY A 99 -1.76 45.87 14.59
N ASP A 100 -0.72 45.32 15.21
CA ASP A 100 0.52 45.99 15.62
C ASP A 100 1.66 45.86 14.59
N GLY A 101 1.38 45.22 13.45
CA GLY A 101 2.38 44.97 12.39
C GLY A 101 3.30 43.79 12.66
N SER A 102 3.06 42.97 13.69
CA SER A 102 3.83 41.77 13.98
C SER A 102 3.63 40.63 12.97
N LEU A 103 2.48 40.61 12.29
CA LEU A 103 2.19 39.62 11.26
C LEU A 103 3.09 39.85 10.05
N LYS A 104 3.92 38.85 9.75
CA LYS A 104 4.93 38.91 8.68
C LYS A 104 4.35 38.74 7.26
N ASN A 105 3.07 38.42 7.14
CA ASN A 105 2.44 38.22 5.83
C ASN A 105 2.01 39.56 5.23
N GLU A 106 2.23 39.73 3.93
CA GLU A 106 1.94 40.99 3.26
C GLU A 106 0.48 41.09 2.81
N PHE A 107 -0.03 40.03 2.16
CA PHE A 107 -1.39 39.96 1.63
C PHE A 107 -2.36 39.38 2.67
N LEU A 108 -1.96 38.32 3.38
CA LEU A 108 -2.82 37.58 4.33
C LEU A 108 -2.97 38.27 5.71
N LYS A 109 -3.14 39.59 5.74
CA LYS A 109 -3.40 40.38 6.96
C LYS A 109 -4.80 40.99 6.97
N LEU A 110 -5.40 41.18 8.14
CA LEU A 110 -6.81 41.57 8.26
C LEU A 110 -7.13 42.89 7.54
N SER A 111 -6.21 43.85 7.56
CA SER A 111 -6.41 45.15 6.90
C SER A 111 -6.54 45.02 5.37
N VAL A 112 -5.72 44.17 4.75
CA VAL A 112 -5.76 43.92 3.29
C VAL A 112 -6.96 43.07 2.92
N LEU A 113 -7.23 42.01 3.69
CA LEU A 113 -8.35 41.11 3.43
C LEU A 113 -9.71 41.83 3.55
N LYS A 114 -9.83 42.81 4.44
CA LYS A 114 -11.02 43.66 4.54
C LYS A 114 -11.32 44.42 3.24
N GLU A 115 -10.28 44.90 2.55
CA GLU A 115 -10.40 45.64 1.29
C GLU A 115 -10.63 44.70 0.09
N LYS A 116 -10.03 43.50 0.14
CA LYS A 116 -10.08 42.50 -0.93
C LYS A 116 -11.25 41.52 -0.82
N GLN A 117 -12.06 41.62 0.23
CA GLN A 117 -13.17 40.69 0.45
C GLN A 117 -14.10 40.65 -0.76
N SER A 118 -14.50 39.45 -1.14
CA SER A 118 -15.57 39.23 -2.10
C SER A 118 -16.64 38.42 -1.43
N GLY A 119 -17.90 38.86 -1.53
CA GLY A 119 -19.02 38.05 -1.04
C GLY A 119 -18.99 36.65 -1.66
N LEU A 120 -19.61 35.67 -0.99
CA LEU A 120 -19.78 34.31 -1.52
C LEU A 120 -20.28 34.40 -2.98
N ASN A 121 -19.47 33.92 -3.93
CA ASN A 121 -19.73 33.91 -5.39
C ASN A 121 -19.33 35.15 -6.22
N LYS A 122 -18.48 36.06 -5.71
CA LYS A 122 -17.85 37.09 -6.57
C LYS A 122 -16.35 36.86 -6.73
N PRO A 123 -15.80 36.91 -7.96
CA PRO A 123 -14.36 36.78 -8.16
C PRO A 123 -13.63 37.96 -7.51
N VAL A 124 -12.61 37.67 -6.72
CA VAL A 124 -11.69 38.68 -6.20
C VAL A 124 -10.83 39.20 -7.36
N TYR A 125 -10.73 40.51 -7.51
CA TYR A 125 -9.82 41.09 -8.49
C TYR A 125 -8.41 41.20 -7.88
N PHE A 126 -7.46 40.44 -8.43
CA PHE A 126 -6.06 40.48 -8.03
C PHE A 126 -5.23 41.31 -9.01
N THR A 127 -4.51 42.30 -8.49
CA THR A 127 -3.38 42.91 -9.20
C THR A 127 -2.20 41.93 -9.24
N GLU A 128 -1.23 42.16 -10.12
CA GLU A 128 -0.01 41.33 -10.16
C GLU A 128 0.78 41.39 -8.84
N GLY A 129 0.78 42.55 -8.15
CA GLY A 129 1.34 42.67 -6.81
C GLY A 129 0.61 41.81 -5.77
N ASP A 130 -0.74 41.79 -5.82
CA ASP A 130 -1.53 40.93 -4.94
C ASP A 130 -1.23 39.45 -5.17
N LYS A 131 -1.11 39.03 -6.44
CA LYS A 131 -0.78 37.65 -6.81
C LYS A 131 0.59 37.23 -6.25
N SER A 132 1.60 38.06 -6.49
CA SER A 132 2.96 37.84 -6.00
C SER A 132 2.99 37.73 -4.46
N ASN A 133 2.31 38.65 -3.77
CA ASN A 133 2.31 38.66 -2.30
C ASN A 133 1.54 37.47 -1.71
N LEU A 134 0.39 37.11 -2.30
CA LEU A 134 -0.34 35.91 -1.90
C LEU A 134 0.48 34.64 -2.12
N GLU A 135 1.22 34.55 -3.23
CA GLU A 135 2.12 33.43 -3.50
C GLU A 135 3.22 33.34 -2.43
N GLN A 136 3.91 34.44 -2.13
CA GLN A 136 4.96 34.48 -1.10
C GLN A 136 4.44 34.11 0.29
N ASP A 137 3.29 34.66 0.69
CA ASP A 137 2.66 34.31 1.96
C ASP A 137 2.32 32.80 2.00
N THR A 138 1.76 32.26 0.90
CA THR A 138 1.42 30.84 0.80
C THR A 138 2.66 29.94 0.90
N LEU A 139 3.74 30.26 0.18
CA LEU A 139 5.02 29.55 0.20
C LEU A 139 5.58 29.44 1.61
N LYS A 140 5.51 30.54 2.36
CA LYS A 140 5.98 30.61 3.75
C LYS A 140 5.11 29.76 4.68
N LEU A 141 3.78 29.83 4.55
CA LEU A 141 2.86 29.09 5.42
C LEU A 141 2.91 27.57 5.21
N ILE A 142 3.04 27.12 3.95
CA ILE A 142 3.22 25.70 3.62
C ILE A 142 4.67 25.24 3.76
N VAL A 143 5.61 26.13 4.09
CA VAL A 143 7.04 25.86 4.27
C VAL A 143 7.63 25.12 3.05
N LEU A 144 7.46 25.71 1.86
CA LEU A 144 7.79 25.03 0.60
C LEU A 144 9.27 24.61 0.51
N ASP A 145 10.20 25.37 1.09
CA ASP A 145 11.64 25.05 1.06
C ASP A 145 11.97 23.69 1.72
N LYS A 146 11.29 23.38 2.84
CA LYS A 146 11.43 22.08 3.52
C LYS A 146 10.84 20.97 2.63
N LEU A 147 9.68 21.20 2.03
CA LEU A 147 9.07 20.24 1.11
C LEU A 147 9.94 19.98 -0.12
N ASN A 148 10.56 21.02 -0.67
CA ASN A 148 11.50 20.94 -1.78
C ASN A 148 12.68 20.02 -1.43
N THR A 149 13.21 20.16 -0.21
CA THR A 149 14.28 19.29 0.29
C THR A 149 13.83 17.82 0.36
N LEU A 150 12.64 17.55 0.91
CA LEU A 150 12.09 16.18 1.00
C LEU A 150 11.89 15.54 -0.38
N ILE A 151 11.39 16.28 -1.35
CA ILE A 151 11.22 15.79 -2.73
C ILE A 151 12.58 15.58 -3.42
N LYS A 152 13.56 16.47 -3.21
CA LYS A 152 14.93 16.26 -3.70
C LYS A 152 15.57 15.01 -3.11
N ASP A 153 15.27 14.68 -1.85
CA ASP A 153 15.74 13.45 -1.21
C ASP A 153 15.08 12.20 -1.79
N LEU A 154 13.79 12.25 -2.16
CA LEU A 154 13.12 11.16 -2.87
C LEU A 154 13.83 10.80 -4.18
N PHE A 155 14.29 11.79 -4.95
CA PHE A 155 15.07 11.56 -6.18
C PHE A 155 16.45 10.92 -5.94
N LYS A 156 16.97 10.93 -4.70
CA LYS A 156 18.25 10.28 -4.37
C LYS A 156 18.10 8.78 -4.16
N GLU A 157 16.88 8.27 -3.97
CA GLU A 157 16.62 6.84 -3.90
C GLU A 157 17.06 6.17 -5.21
N GLU A 158 17.79 5.04 -5.10
CA GLU A 158 18.41 4.38 -6.26
C GLU A 158 17.41 4.11 -7.40
N LYS A 159 16.19 3.68 -7.04
CA LYS A 159 15.12 3.41 -8.00
C LYS A 159 14.68 4.65 -8.79
N TYR A 160 14.76 5.85 -8.21
CA TYR A 160 14.21 7.08 -8.81
C TYR A 160 15.26 7.99 -9.45
N LYS A 161 16.55 7.67 -9.36
CA LYS A 161 17.64 8.50 -9.93
C LYS A 161 17.45 8.83 -11.42
N ILE A 162 16.87 7.93 -12.20
CA ILE A 162 16.62 8.15 -13.64
C ILE A 162 15.56 9.24 -13.90
N LEU A 163 14.66 9.49 -12.95
CA LEU A 163 13.64 10.53 -13.03
C LEU A 163 14.19 11.91 -12.65
N LYS A 164 15.41 11.99 -12.11
CA LYS A 164 16.00 13.22 -11.59
C LYS A 164 16.36 14.19 -12.74
N PRO A 165 15.86 15.44 -12.72
CA PRO A 165 16.27 16.48 -13.66
C PRO A 165 17.78 16.75 -13.64
N ASP A 166 18.36 17.14 -14.78
CA ASP A 166 19.81 17.42 -14.91
C ASP A 166 20.23 18.66 -14.12
N GLU A 167 19.37 19.68 -14.14
CA GLU A 167 19.49 20.86 -13.30
C GLU A 167 18.66 20.69 -12.04
N SER A 168 19.10 21.28 -10.93
CA SER A 168 18.30 21.30 -9.70
C SER A 168 17.04 22.15 -9.94
N SER A 169 15.96 21.52 -10.35
CA SER A 169 14.65 22.15 -10.42
C SER A 169 14.00 22.11 -9.05
N ASP A 170 13.74 23.27 -8.48
CA ASP A 170 12.91 23.39 -7.28
C ASP A 170 11.46 23.04 -7.62
N ILE A 171 10.74 22.50 -6.64
CA ILE A 171 9.28 22.41 -6.73
C ILE A 171 8.69 23.82 -6.78
N SER A 172 7.62 24.02 -7.54
CA SER A 172 6.95 25.31 -7.63
C SER A 172 5.49 25.24 -7.19
N LEU A 173 4.95 26.40 -6.84
CA LEU A 173 3.55 26.60 -6.47
C LEU A 173 2.81 27.23 -7.64
N ASN A 174 1.62 26.72 -7.98
CA ASN A 174 0.74 27.33 -8.96
C ASN A 174 -0.65 27.57 -8.37
N ILE A 175 -0.95 28.83 -8.01
CA ILE A 175 -2.23 29.22 -7.42
C ILE A 175 -3.27 29.45 -8.53
N LYS A 176 -4.46 28.83 -8.38
CA LYS A 176 -5.63 29.06 -9.24
C LYS A 176 -6.41 30.26 -8.73
N PHE A 177 -5.92 31.46 -9.01
CA PHE A 177 -6.45 32.72 -8.46
C PHE A 177 -7.95 32.92 -8.71
N GLU A 178 -8.49 32.40 -9.81
CA GLU A 178 -9.91 32.43 -10.15
C GLU A 178 -10.80 31.67 -9.14
N THR A 179 -10.20 30.78 -8.35
CA THR A 179 -10.90 30.02 -7.30
C THR A 179 -10.86 30.69 -5.94
N CYS A 180 -10.19 31.85 -5.82
CA CYS A 180 -9.97 32.48 -4.53
C CYS A 180 -11.23 33.17 -4.00
N ILE A 181 -11.59 32.83 -2.76
CA ILE A 181 -12.70 33.38 -2.00
C ILE A 181 -12.13 33.99 -0.72
N ILE A 182 -12.47 35.25 -0.46
CA ILE A 182 -12.07 35.98 0.75
C ILE A 182 -13.33 36.45 1.47
N THR A 183 -13.58 35.88 2.64
CA THR A 183 -14.67 36.34 3.52
C THR A 183 -14.11 37.04 4.74
N PHE A 184 -14.83 38.05 5.24
CA PHE A 184 -14.39 38.91 6.34
C PHE A 184 -15.57 39.25 7.24
N THR A 185 -15.33 39.38 8.54
CA THR A 185 -16.34 39.86 9.50
C THR A 185 -15.74 40.69 10.62
N THR A 186 -16.59 41.49 11.24
CA THR A 186 -16.35 42.12 12.55
C THR A 186 -17.59 41.88 13.41
N SER A 187 -17.47 41.08 14.47
CA SER A 187 -18.55 40.73 15.39
C SER A 187 -18.10 41.00 16.83
N GLY A 188 -18.68 42.04 17.46
CA GLY A 188 -18.19 42.55 18.73
C GLY A 188 -16.73 42.98 18.60
N ASN A 189 -15.86 42.48 19.50
CA ASN A 189 -14.42 42.76 19.47
C ASN A 189 -13.64 41.82 18.53
N ILE A 190 -14.29 40.84 17.91
CA ILE A 190 -13.65 39.82 17.08
C ILE A 190 -13.71 40.26 15.62
N THR A 191 -12.54 40.40 15.02
CA THR A 191 -12.36 40.52 13.58
C THR A 191 -11.75 39.22 13.07
N ALA A 192 -12.29 38.68 11.99
CA ALA A 192 -11.83 37.44 11.41
C ALA A 192 -12.00 37.45 9.89
N ALA A 193 -11.14 36.69 9.21
CA ALA A 193 -11.23 36.47 7.77
C ALA A 193 -10.92 35.02 7.41
N ASN A 194 -11.40 34.58 6.26
CA ASN A 194 -11.11 33.26 5.70
C ASN A 194 -10.73 33.40 4.23
N VAL A 195 -9.59 32.83 3.84
CA VAL A 195 -9.08 32.81 2.46
C VAL A 195 -9.02 31.37 1.97
N ILE A 196 -9.70 31.08 0.85
CA ILE A 196 -9.80 29.73 0.29
C ILE A 196 -9.47 29.78 -1.19
N PHE A 197 -8.58 28.92 -1.66
CA PHE A 197 -8.30 28.72 -3.10
C PHE A 197 -7.72 27.34 -3.36
N TYR A 198 -7.68 26.93 -4.63
CA TYR A 198 -6.96 25.74 -5.07
C TYR A 198 -5.59 26.10 -5.62
N TYR A 199 -4.62 25.21 -5.42
CA TYR A 199 -3.28 25.35 -5.96
C TYR A 199 -2.72 23.98 -6.36
N ASP A 200 -1.69 23.99 -7.19
CA ASP A 200 -0.94 22.78 -7.54
C ASP A 200 0.50 22.93 -7.04
N ILE A 201 1.04 21.88 -6.41
CA ILE A 201 2.49 21.72 -6.21
C ILE A 201 3.02 21.03 -7.47
N VAL A 202 3.97 21.65 -8.14
CA VAL A 202 4.52 21.16 -9.40
C VAL A 202 5.90 20.57 -9.16
N VAL A 203 6.03 19.28 -9.46
CA VAL A 203 7.30 18.55 -9.38
C VAL A 203 7.78 18.27 -10.80
N ASN A 204 8.98 18.74 -11.11
CA ASN A 204 9.63 18.47 -12.38
C ASN A 204 10.35 17.11 -12.32
N TYR A 205 10.25 16.32 -13.38
CA TYR A 205 10.92 15.02 -13.51
C TYR A 205 11.36 14.79 -14.96
N LYS A 206 12.34 13.93 -15.18
CA LYS A 206 12.70 13.46 -16.53
C LYS A 206 11.74 12.40 -17.00
N ASP A 207 11.11 12.61 -18.15
CA ASP A 207 10.28 11.61 -18.80
C ASP A 207 11.11 10.56 -19.56
N TYR A 208 10.42 9.59 -20.16
CA TYR A 208 11.04 8.51 -20.93
C TYR A 208 11.89 9.01 -22.11
N SER A 209 11.59 10.19 -22.65
CA SER A 209 12.31 10.84 -23.74
C SER A 209 13.47 11.72 -23.23
N ASN A 210 13.78 11.66 -21.94
CA ASN A 210 14.73 12.53 -21.23
C ASN A 210 14.36 14.03 -21.27
N ASN A 211 13.10 14.37 -21.54
CA ASN A 211 12.64 15.75 -21.44
C ASN A 211 12.17 16.05 -20.01
N ILE A 212 12.25 17.32 -19.61
CA ILE A 212 11.66 17.76 -18.34
C ILE A 212 10.14 17.82 -18.51
N SER A 213 9.45 16.97 -17.76
CA SER A 213 8.00 16.90 -17.63
C SER A 213 7.56 17.36 -16.24
N GLN A 214 6.28 17.70 -16.10
CA GLN A 214 5.69 18.22 -14.86
C GLN A 214 4.61 17.30 -14.32
N GLN A 215 4.74 16.92 -13.06
CA GLN A 215 3.66 16.32 -12.28
C GLN A 215 3.02 17.39 -11.39
N LYS A 216 1.69 17.48 -11.42
CA LYS A 216 0.92 18.42 -10.60
C LYS A 216 0.17 17.67 -9.49
N PHE A 217 0.34 18.13 -8.26
CA PHE A 217 -0.38 17.62 -7.09
C PHE A 217 -1.39 18.68 -6.64
N ASN A 218 -2.67 18.40 -6.82
CA ASN A 218 -3.74 19.37 -6.54
C ASN A 218 -4.05 19.44 -5.05
N ASN A 219 -4.08 20.66 -4.53
CA ASN A 219 -4.31 20.96 -3.13
C ASN A 219 -5.33 22.09 -2.96
N ARG A 220 -5.93 22.16 -1.77
CA ARG A 220 -6.84 23.23 -1.37
C ARG A 220 -6.25 23.97 -0.18
N PHE A 221 -6.07 25.28 -0.33
CA PHE A 221 -5.66 26.17 0.73
C PHE A 221 -6.90 26.68 1.48
N VAL A 222 -6.90 26.58 2.80
CA VAL A 222 -7.94 27.10 3.69
C VAL A 222 -7.23 27.81 4.82
N TYR A 223 -7.24 29.14 4.81
CA TYR A 223 -6.52 29.96 5.78
C TYR A 223 -7.50 30.77 6.62
N GLY A 224 -7.34 30.70 7.93
CA GLY A 224 -8.08 31.50 8.90
C GLY A 224 -7.18 32.53 9.55
N ILE A 225 -7.74 33.71 9.83
CA ILE A 225 -7.05 34.74 10.61
C ILE A 225 -8.05 35.44 11.51
N THR A 226 -7.61 35.82 12.70
CA THR A 226 -8.42 36.57 13.67
C THR A 226 -7.56 37.53 14.48
N ASN A 227 -8.18 38.54 15.11
CA ASN A 227 -7.54 39.37 16.12
C ASN A 227 -7.69 38.83 17.56
N SER A 228 -8.46 37.75 17.76
CA SER A 228 -8.65 37.15 19.09
C SER A 228 -7.52 36.15 19.40
N GLU A 229 -6.74 36.45 20.44
CA GLU A 229 -5.67 35.57 20.91
C GLU A 229 -6.20 34.23 21.44
N LEU A 230 -7.35 34.23 22.12
CA LEU A 230 -7.98 33.01 22.61
C LEU A 230 -8.40 32.09 21.46
N ILE A 231 -9.04 32.62 20.42
CA ILE A 231 -9.46 31.80 19.27
C ILE A 231 -8.24 31.22 18.54
N ASN A 232 -7.21 32.05 18.28
CA ASN A 232 -5.99 31.57 17.64
C ASN A 232 -5.32 30.46 18.44
N GLN A 233 -5.08 30.67 19.74
CA GLN A 233 -4.49 29.67 20.62
C GLN A 233 -5.32 28.38 20.65
N THR A 234 -6.64 28.49 20.77
CA THR A 234 -7.53 27.32 20.82
C THR A 234 -7.52 26.52 19.52
N VAL A 235 -7.55 27.18 18.35
CA VAL A 235 -7.50 26.50 17.04
C VAL A 235 -6.12 25.90 16.78
N THR A 236 -5.03 26.59 17.11
CA THR A 236 -3.68 26.05 16.99
C THR A 236 -3.50 24.83 17.90
N ASN A 237 -3.99 24.88 19.14
CA ASN A 237 -3.97 23.74 20.06
C ASN A 237 -4.80 22.56 19.54
N LEU A 238 -5.96 22.83 18.93
CA LEU A 238 -6.78 21.80 18.28
C LEU A 238 -5.98 21.03 17.22
N PHE A 239 -5.31 21.73 16.31
CA PHE A 239 -4.54 21.10 15.23
C PHE A 239 -3.29 20.37 15.74
N ASN A 240 -2.61 20.91 16.75
CA ASN A 240 -1.39 20.31 17.28
C ASN A 240 -1.67 19.07 18.14
N ASN A 241 -2.77 19.09 18.91
CA ASN A 241 -2.95 18.11 19.99
C ASN A 241 -4.00 17.04 19.67
N LEU A 242 -5.13 17.40 19.05
CA LEU A 242 -6.26 16.49 18.92
C LEU A 242 -5.91 15.22 18.13
N ARG A 243 -4.96 15.31 17.21
CA ARG A 243 -4.49 14.18 16.40
C ARG A 243 -4.20 12.94 17.25
N THR A 244 -3.52 13.12 18.38
CA THR A 244 -3.13 12.03 19.29
C THR A 244 -3.92 12.06 20.59
N GLU A 245 -4.16 13.24 21.17
CA GLU A 245 -4.93 13.39 22.42
C GLU A 245 -6.36 12.85 22.27
N GLY A 246 -6.96 12.96 21.08
CA GLY A 246 -8.30 12.45 20.81
C GLY A 246 -8.48 10.99 21.23
N LEU A 247 -7.44 10.17 21.06
CA LEU A 247 -7.45 8.78 21.46
C LEU A 247 -6.79 8.53 22.81
N LEU A 248 -5.69 9.23 23.14
CA LEU A 248 -4.91 8.98 24.36
C LEU A 248 -5.54 9.57 25.63
N ASN A 249 -6.24 10.71 25.53
CA ASN A 249 -6.77 11.43 26.67
C ASN A 249 -8.26 11.12 26.90
N GLU A 250 -8.51 9.93 27.46
CA GLU A 250 -9.85 9.42 27.78
C GLU A 250 -10.65 10.33 28.72
N SER A 251 -9.96 11.04 29.61
CA SER A 251 -10.63 11.98 30.53
C SER A 251 -11.27 13.16 29.80
N LYS A 252 -10.67 13.57 28.68
CA LYS A 252 -11.10 14.71 27.86
C LYS A 252 -12.05 14.25 26.75
N HIS A 253 -11.62 13.27 25.96
CA HIS A 253 -12.28 12.84 24.72
C HIS A 253 -13.05 11.52 24.81
N LYS A 254 -13.04 10.88 25.99
CA LYS A 254 -13.66 9.56 26.23
C LYS A 254 -13.25 8.56 25.15
N ASP A 255 -14.21 7.90 24.52
CA ASP A 255 -14.04 6.86 23.52
C ASP A 255 -14.45 7.35 22.11
N LEU A 256 -14.57 8.66 21.87
CA LEU A 256 -15.08 9.24 20.61
C LEU A 256 -14.38 8.67 19.36
N PHE A 257 -13.06 8.50 19.43
CA PHE A 257 -12.23 7.97 18.34
C PHE A 257 -11.85 6.49 18.51
N LYS A 258 -12.42 5.82 19.51
CA LYS A 258 -12.37 4.36 19.66
C LYS A 258 -13.56 3.75 18.96
N LEU A 259 -13.32 3.13 17.81
CA LEU A 259 -14.31 2.48 16.97
C LEU A 259 -14.51 1.05 17.45
N THR A 260 -15.76 0.60 17.41
CA THR A 260 -16.15 -0.75 17.81
C THR A 260 -17.12 -1.36 16.80
N HIS A 261 -17.35 -2.67 16.90
CA HIS A 261 -18.43 -3.32 16.13
C HIS A 261 -19.80 -2.68 16.38
N GLU A 262 -20.08 -2.21 17.60
CA GLU A 262 -21.36 -1.57 17.95
C GLU A 262 -21.50 -0.22 17.26
N LYS A 263 -20.48 0.64 17.34
CA LYS A 263 -20.46 1.94 16.63
C LYS A 263 -20.56 1.80 15.12
N LEU A 264 -19.93 0.75 14.57
CA LEU A 264 -20.00 0.44 13.13
C LEU A 264 -21.24 -0.38 12.73
N LYS A 265 -22.16 -0.68 13.66
CA LYS A 265 -23.41 -1.43 13.44
C LYS A 265 -23.19 -2.80 12.79
N LEU A 266 -22.15 -3.51 13.21
CA LEU A 266 -21.80 -4.84 12.73
C LEU A 266 -22.48 -5.93 13.56
N SER A 267 -23.24 -6.78 12.89
CA SER A 267 -23.99 -7.89 13.51
C SER A 267 -23.14 -9.13 13.77
N ASP A 268 -22.20 -9.45 12.88
CA ASP A 268 -21.33 -10.61 13.01
C ASP A 268 -19.98 -10.24 13.65
N LYS A 269 -19.86 -10.51 14.96
CA LYS A 269 -18.64 -10.24 15.73
C LYS A 269 -17.48 -11.18 15.42
N LYS A 270 -17.71 -12.29 14.71
CA LYS A 270 -16.72 -13.34 14.45
C LYS A 270 -16.08 -13.25 13.07
N SER A 271 -16.49 -12.31 12.22
CA SER A 271 -15.94 -12.15 10.86
C SER A 271 -14.86 -11.08 10.82
N TRP A 272 -13.80 -11.34 10.06
CA TRP A 272 -12.73 -10.37 9.87
C TRP A 272 -13.22 -9.22 8.97
N ILE A 273 -12.70 -8.02 9.19
CA ILE A 273 -13.07 -6.83 8.41
C ILE A 273 -11.86 -6.32 7.66
N VAL A 274 -11.80 -6.68 6.38
CA VAL A 274 -10.82 -6.12 5.44
C VAL A 274 -10.91 -4.60 5.37
N GLU A 275 -9.77 -3.94 5.13
CA GLU A 275 -9.62 -2.48 5.13
C GLU A 275 -10.68 -1.75 4.30
N GLU A 276 -10.96 -2.19 3.06
CA GLU A 276 -11.96 -1.58 2.19
C GLU A 276 -13.37 -1.57 2.83
N LYS A 277 -13.76 -2.68 3.46
CA LYS A 277 -15.05 -2.77 4.16
C LYS A 277 -15.06 -1.86 5.39
N TYR A 278 -13.95 -1.80 6.13
CA TYR A 278 -13.81 -0.95 7.29
C TYR A 278 -13.88 0.54 6.94
N GLU A 279 -13.19 0.99 5.90
CA GLU A 279 -13.22 2.37 5.45
C GLU A 279 -14.65 2.80 5.08
N ASN A 280 -15.39 1.95 4.37
CA ASN A 280 -16.79 2.22 4.02
C ASN A 280 -17.71 2.34 5.25
N LEU A 281 -17.50 1.47 6.24
CA LEU A 281 -18.23 1.52 7.51
C LEU A 281 -17.87 2.78 8.30
N LEU A 282 -16.58 3.11 8.39
CA LEU A 282 -16.08 4.31 9.06
C LEU A 282 -16.64 5.58 8.40
N LYS A 283 -16.63 5.65 7.06
CA LYS A 283 -17.23 6.75 6.30
C LYS A 283 -18.72 6.91 6.61
N THR A 284 -19.45 5.81 6.73
CA THR A 284 -20.88 5.85 7.09
C THR A 284 -21.07 6.36 8.52
N PHE A 285 -20.28 5.88 9.48
CA PHE A 285 -20.32 6.31 10.88
C PHE A 285 -19.96 7.79 11.04
N VAL A 286 -18.83 8.22 10.46
CA VAL A 286 -18.32 9.60 10.56
C VAL A 286 -19.28 10.62 9.95
N ASN A 287 -20.04 10.24 8.94
CA ASN A 287 -21.05 11.11 8.34
C ASN A 287 -22.41 11.10 9.06
N SER A 288 -22.59 10.26 10.08
CA SER A 288 -23.82 10.22 10.86
C SER A 288 -23.97 11.48 11.72
N ASP A 289 -25.22 11.88 11.98
CA ASP A 289 -25.51 13.03 12.85
C ASP A 289 -25.05 12.79 14.29
N GLU A 290 -25.08 11.54 14.75
CA GLU A 290 -24.56 11.12 16.06
C GLU A 290 -23.08 11.49 16.21
N PHE A 291 -22.20 10.98 15.33
CA PHE A 291 -20.77 11.31 15.39
C PHE A 291 -20.50 12.80 15.24
N LYS A 292 -21.20 13.48 14.29
CA LYS A 292 -21.02 14.91 14.07
C LYS A 292 -21.37 15.73 15.32
N ASN A 293 -22.51 15.42 15.95
CA ASN A 293 -22.95 16.12 17.16
C ASN A 293 -22.05 15.83 18.36
N ASP A 294 -21.60 14.58 18.52
CA ASP A 294 -20.68 14.18 19.58
C ASP A 294 -19.33 14.87 19.44
N LEU A 295 -18.79 14.94 18.22
CA LEU A 295 -17.53 15.65 17.96
C LEU A 295 -17.67 17.15 18.23
N ILE A 296 -18.72 17.81 17.74
CA ILE A 296 -18.92 19.24 18.00
C ILE A 296 -19.10 19.52 19.50
N THR A 297 -19.82 18.65 20.21
CA THR A 297 -20.00 18.75 21.66
C THR A 297 -18.67 18.58 22.40
N ASP A 298 -17.86 17.59 22.01
CA ASP A 298 -16.52 17.35 22.53
C ASP A 298 -15.62 18.57 22.32
N LEU A 299 -15.60 19.11 21.09
CA LEU A 299 -14.78 20.27 20.75
C LEU A 299 -15.19 21.51 21.56
N ASN A 300 -16.47 21.87 21.56
CA ASN A 300 -16.95 23.05 22.30
C ASN A 300 -16.77 22.93 23.82
N LYS A 301 -16.77 21.70 24.36
CA LYS A 301 -16.50 21.46 25.79
C LYS A 301 -15.02 21.58 26.13
N ASN A 302 -14.16 20.99 25.31
CA ASN A 302 -12.75 20.77 25.62
C ASN A 302 -11.80 21.84 25.05
N TYR A 303 -12.25 22.58 24.04
CA TYR A 303 -11.53 23.66 23.38
C TYR A 303 -12.35 24.95 23.53
N LYS A 304 -12.28 25.55 24.73
CA LYS A 304 -13.07 26.74 25.07
C LYS A 304 -12.73 27.90 24.14
N LEU A 305 -13.78 28.54 23.64
CA LEU A 305 -13.76 29.72 22.79
C LEU A 305 -14.48 30.88 23.50
N GLU A 306 -14.49 32.05 22.86
CA GLU A 306 -15.29 33.21 23.29
C GLU A 306 -16.80 32.87 23.24
N ASP A 307 -17.63 33.52 24.07
CA ASP A 307 -19.07 33.20 24.22
C ASP A 307 -19.89 33.29 22.92
N ASN A 308 -19.41 34.03 21.92
CA ASN A 308 -20.05 34.17 20.60
C ASN A 308 -19.38 33.35 19.49
N VAL A 309 -18.55 32.36 19.86
CA VAL A 309 -17.84 31.50 18.91
C VAL A 309 -18.02 30.02 19.24
N GLU A 310 -18.46 29.24 18.26
CA GLU A 310 -18.65 27.80 18.42
C GLU A 310 -18.10 27.02 17.21
N PHE A 311 -17.60 25.81 17.47
CA PHE A 311 -17.33 24.83 16.41
C PHE A 311 -18.66 24.36 15.81
N SER A 312 -18.67 24.18 14.50
CA SER A 312 -19.79 23.61 13.75
C SER A 312 -19.29 22.94 12.47
N PHE A 313 -20.14 22.15 11.83
CA PHE A 313 -19.90 21.63 10.49
C PHE A 313 -20.62 22.48 9.43
N SER A 314 -20.10 22.49 8.18
CA SER A 314 -20.82 23.10 7.07
C SER A 314 -22.15 22.38 6.82
N ASN A 315 -23.20 23.16 6.51
CA ASN A 315 -24.53 22.65 6.19
C ASN A 315 -24.76 22.50 4.67
N ASP A 316 -23.72 22.60 3.84
CA ASP A 316 -23.87 22.51 2.38
C ASP A 316 -24.25 21.09 1.93
N ASP A 317 -24.98 21.00 0.81
CA ASP A 317 -25.82 19.89 0.29
C ASP A 317 -25.23 18.46 0.24
N ASN A 318 -23.96 18.26 0.58
CA ASN A 318 -23.35 16.92 0.62
C ASN A 318 -23.13 16.35 2.03
N ASN A 319 -23.29 17.12 3.12
CA ASN A 319 -23.20 16.70 4.53
C ASN A 319 -22.02 15.77 4.93
N ASN A 320 -21.02 15.63 4.05
CA ASN A 320 -19.97 14.63 4.16
C ASN A 320 -18.76 15.27 4.83
N VAL A 321 -18.51 14.86 6.07
CA VAL A 321 -17.39 15.29 6.90
C VAL A 321 -16.22 14.30 6.82
N PHE A 322 -16.46 13.07 6.35
CA PHE A 322 -15.38 12.12 6.03
C PHE A 322 -14.61 12.59 4.79
N ASP A 323 -13.27 12.63 4.90
CA ASP A 323 -12.39 12.87 3.76
C ASP A 323 -11.69 11.60 3.30
N THR A 324 -10.82 11.05 4.14
CA THR A 324 -10.00 9.86 3.86
C THR A 324 -9.68 9.10 5.15
N TYR A 325 -9.31 7.82 5.00
CA TYR A 325 -8.76 6.99 6.06
C TYR A 325 -7.46 6.34 5.58
N SER A 326 -6.49 6.19 6.46
CA SER A 326 -5.27 5.41 6.20
C SER A 326 -4.94 4.51 7.38
N SER A 327 -4.75 3.22 7.13
CA SER A 327 -4.27 2.27 8.14
C SER A 327 -2.81 2.57 8.50
N LEU A 328 -2.54 2.81 9.78
CA LEU A 328 -1.20 3.04 10.31
C LEU A 328 -0.62 1.76 10.95
N SER A 329 -1.48 0.97 11.59
CA SER A 329 -1.15 -0.33 12.17
C SER A 329 -2.34 -1.28 12.07
N LEU A 330 -2.03 -2.55 11.88
CA LEU A 330 -2.98 -3.65 11.87
C LEU A 330 -2.29 -4.91 12.41
N ILE A 331 -3.00 -5.66 13.25
CA ILE A 331 -2.52 -6.97 13.68
C ILE A 331 -2.26 -7.87 12.46
N LYS A 332 -1.09 -8.49 12.41
CA LYS A 332 -0.67 -9.34 11.28
C LYS A 332 0.23 -10.47 11.74
N GLY A 333 0.27 -11.52 10.93
CA GLY A 333 1.09 -12.70 11.16
C GLY A 333 2.57 -12.35 11.32
N THR A 334 3.22 -13.01 12.25
CA THR A 334 4.66 -12.88 12.47
C THR A 334 5.41 -13.90 11.65
N GLU A 335 6.56 -13.51 11.11
CA GLU A 335 7.41 -14.41 10.34
C GLU A 335 7.84 -15.62 11.19
N GLU A 336 7.64 -16.82 10.63
CA GLU A 336 8.09 -18.09 11.19
C GLU A 336 8.96 -18.82 10.16
N ASN A 337 10.09 -19.36 10.59
CA ASN A 337 10.99 -20.09 9.72
C ASN A 337 10.78 -21.59 9.90
N ILE A 338 10.36 -22.28 8.84
CA ILE A 338 10.12 -23.72 8.85
C ILE A 338 11.04 -24.46 7.88
N ASN A 339 11.38 -25.70 8.21
CA ASN A 339 12.04 -26.62 7.29
C ASN A 339 11.08 -27.76 6.95
N TRP A 340 10.83 -27.97 5.66
CA TRP A 340 9.80 -28.91 5.18
C TRP A 340 10.04 -30.38 5.56
N LYS A 341 11.28 -30.78 5.82
CA LYS A 341 11.66 -32.14 6.24
C LYS A 341 11.74 -32.30 7.75
N SER A 342 11.88 -31.19 8.46
CA SER A 342 12.15 -31.22 9.90
C SER A 342 10.95 -31.77 10.67
N THR A 343 11.16 -32.90 11.34
CA THR A 343 10.23 -33.47 12.33
C THR A 343 10.31 -32.74 13.67
N LYS A 344 11.17 -31.72 13.79
CA LYS A 344 11.17 -30.86 14.98
C LYS A 344 9.84 -30.12 15.04
N LYS A 345 9.34 -29.95 16.26
CA LYS A 345 8.19 -29.09 16.53
C LYS A 345 8.51 -27.66 16.11
N ILE A 346 7.49 -26.94 15.65
CA ILE A 346 7.57 -25.49 15.40
C ILE A 346 7.84 -24.76 16.73
N ASN A 347 7.21 -25.25 17.80
CA ASN A 347 7.48 -24.81 19.17
C ASN A 347 7.25 -25.98 20.14
N ASP A 348 8.03 -26.03 21.23
CA ASP A 348 7.94 -27.10 22.24
C ASP A 348 6.54 -27.20 22.89
N SER A 349 5.80 -26.09 22.92
CA SER A 349 4.48 -25.96 23.53
C SER A 349 3.33 -26.48 22.66
N ILE A 350 3.57 -26.83 21.39
CA ILE A 350 2.55 -27.38 20.48
C ILE A 350 3.03 -28.67 19.83
N ASN A 351 2.10 -29.60 19.56
CA ASN A 351 2.43 -30.87 18.92
C ASN A 351 2.30 -30.78 17.38
N LEU A 352 2.93 -29.76 16.80
CA LEU A 352 2.94 -29.50 15.35
C LEU A 352 4.38 -29.41 14.87
N THR A 353 4.78 -30.33 13.98
CA THR A 353 6.13 -30.32 13.39
C THR A 353 6.21 -29.38 12.19
N ASN A 354 7.42 -28.94 11.86
CA ASN A 354 7.67 -28.11 10.68
C ASN A 354 7.19 -28.81 9.40
N LYS A 355 7.49 -30.11 9.28
CA LYS A 355 7.02 -30.96 8.19
C LYS A 355 5.50 -31.03 8.13
N ASP A 356 4.83 -31.29 9.24
CA ASP A 356 3.36 -31.46 9.25
C ASP A 356 2.62 -30.18 8.88
N PHE A 357 3.18 -29.02 9.22
CA PHE A 357 2.62 -27.73 8.85
C PHE A 357 2.89 -27.39 7.38
N TYR A 358 4.10 -27.67 6.87
CA TYR A 358 4.41 -27.53 5.46
C TYR A 358 3.51 -28.43 4.58
N ASP A 359 3.41 -29.71 4.94
CA ASP A 359 2.57 -30.68 4.23
C ASP A 359 1.10 -30.23 4.25
N PHE A 360 0.62 -29.72 5.39
CA PHE A 360 -0.72 -29.16 5.49
C PHE A 360 -0.95 -27.99 4.53
N LEU A 361 -0.04 -27.02 4.47
CA LEU A 361 -0.21 -25.84 3.62
C LEU A 361 -0.19 -26.18 2.13
N PHE A 362 0.69 -27.09 1.71
CA PHE A 362 1.00 -27.26 0.28
C PHE A 362 0.68 -28.65 -0.31
N ARG A 363 0.45 -29.68 0.52
CA ARG A 363 0.40 -31.07 0.05
C ARG A 363 -0.85 -31.85 0.43
N GLU A 364 -1.62 -31.37 1.39
CA GLU A 364 -2.96 -31.91 1.70
C GLU A 364 -4.01 -31.31 0.77
N ASN A 365 -4.89 -32.14 0.19
CA ASN A 365 -5.96 -31.73 -0.74
C ASN A 365 -7.20 -31.18 -0.04
N THR A 366 -7.42 -31.55 1.21
CA THR A 366 -8.68 -31.24 1.88
C THR A 366 -8.42 -30.58 3.22
N ILE A 367 -8.89 -29.34 3.36
CA ILE A 367 -8.88 -28.63 4.63
C ILE A 367 -10.16 -28.99 5.38
N MET A 368 -10.23 -30.23 5.86
CA MET A 368 -11.36 -30.62 6.71
C MET A 368 -11.09 -30.19 8.15
N PRO A 369 -12.09 -29.59 8.82
CA PRO A 369 -12.12 -29.58 10.26
C PRO A 369 -11.98 -31.01 10.79
N ASN A 370 -11.03 -31.23 11.68
CA ASN A 370 -10.67 -32.57 12.16
C ASN A 370 -10.73 -32.68 13.70
N SER A 371 -11.22 -31.64 14.36
CA SER A 371 -11.41 -31.57 15.80
C SER A 371 -12.60 -30.68 16.11
N THR A 372 -13.31 -31.00 17.20
CA THR A 372 -14.33 -30.13 17.78
C THR A 372 -13.73 -29.48 19.02
N THR A 373 -13.85 -28.16 19.14
CA THR A 373 -13.37 -27.39 20.28
C THR A 373 -14.29 -26.20 20.55
N THR A 374 -14.12 -25.52 21.68
CA THR A 374 -14.80 -24.25 21.94
C THR A 374 -14.08 -23.11 21.22
N VAL A 375 -14.78 -22.35 20.38
CA VAL A 375 -14.24 -21.14 19.71
C VAL A 375 -15.28 -20.02 19.70
N GLY A 376 -14.92 -18.85 20.25
CA GLY A 376 -15.84 -17.73 20.42
C GLY A 376 -17.12 -18.12 21.16
N GLY A 377 -16.99 -18.97 22.20
CA GLY A 377 -18.08 -19.48 23.03
C GLY A 377 -18.93 -20.60 22.43
N ASP A 378 -18.67 -21.02 21.19
CA ASP A 378 -19.37 -22.15 20.56
C ASP A 378 -18.63 -23.46 20.81
N LYS A 379 -19.20 -24.33 21.66
CA LYS A 379 -18.64 -25.64 22.04
C LYS A 379 -18.69 -26.69 20.93
N THR A 380 -19.45 -26.43 19.87
CA THR A 380 -19.63 -27.34 18.73
C THR A 380 -18.77 -26.95 17.54
N TYR A 381 -17.93 -25.92 17.70
CA TYR A 381 -17.14 -25.39 16.60
C TYR A 381 -16.12 -26.40 16.12
N THR A 382 -16.14 -26.68 14.82
CA THR A 382 -15.19 -27.60 14.20
C THR A 382 -13.99 -26.83 13.67
N VAL A 383 -12.79 -27.26 14.05
CA VAL A 383 -11.53 -26.62 13.67
C VAL A 383 -10.59 -27.59 12.96
N ASN A 384 -9.72 -27.04 12.12
CA ASN A 384 -8.50 -27.71 11.72
C ASN A 384 -7.46 -27.52 12.84
N SER A 385 -7.12 -28.61 13.52
CA SER A 385 -6.23 -28.62 14.69
C SER A 385 -4.85 -28.01 14.40
N LYS A 386 -4.30 -28.15 13.20
CA LYS A 386 -2.98 -27.61 12.82
C LYS A 386 -3.02 -26.07 12.76
N ILE A 387 -4.01 -25.49 12.06
CA ILE A 387 -4.18 -24.03 12.01
C ILE A 387 -4.48 -23.49 13.40
N TYR A 388 -5.41 -24.13 14.11
CA TYR A 388 -5.83 -23.68 15.44
C TYR A 388 -4.64 -23.58 16.41
N GLN A 389 -3.82 -24.63 16.49
CA GLN A 389 -2.62 -24.64 17.35
C GLN A 389 -1.58 -23.61 16.89
N TYR A 390 -1.35 -23.49 15.58
CA TYR A 390 -0.41 -22.50 15.05
C TYR A 390 -0.84 -21.06 15.40
N ILE A 391 -2.11 -20.70 15.18
CA ILE A 391 -2.64 -19.37 15.48
C ILE A 391 -2.63 -19.11 16.98
N LYS A 392 -3.06 -20.09 17.80
CA LYS A 392 -3.02 -20.00 19.27
C LYS A 392 -1.61 -19.72 19.79
N TYR A 393 -0.60 -20.40 19.24
CA TYR A 393 0.81 -20.16 19.57
C TYR A 393 1.28 -18.76 19.14
N LYS A 394 0.98 -18.36 17.90
CA LYS A 394 1.43 -17.07 17.34
C LYS A 394 0.68 -15.85 17.85
N PHE A 395 -0.45 -16.05 18.50
CA PHE A 395 -1.34 -14.97 18.91
C PHE A 395 -0.62 -13.89 19.73
N LYS A 396 0.25 -14.29 20.67
CA LYS A 396 1.01 -13.34 21.49
C LYS A 396 1.94 -12.47 20.65
N ASP A 397 2.70 -13.07 19.74
CA ASP A 397 3.66 -12.34 18.91
C ASP A 397 2.95 -11.36 17.96
N ILE A 398 1.76 -11.72 17.47
CA ILE A 398 0.91 -10.85 16.63
C ILE A 398 0.58 -9.55 17.37
N PHE A 399 0.15 -9.63 18.63
CA PHE A 399 -0.20 -8.47 19.43
C PHE A 399 1.01 -7.70 19.95
N ASP A 400 2.08 -8.39 20.37
CA ASP A 400 3.33 -7.72 20.78
C ASP A 400 3.91 -6.85 19.67
N ASN A 401 3.85 -7.32 18.41
CA ASN A 401 4.30 -6.53 17.28
C ASN A 401 3.37 -5.36 16.97
N ASN A 402 2.04 -5.57 17.01
CA ASN A 402 1.09 -4.47 16.84
C ASN A 402 1.26 -3.39 17.93
N ASN A 403 1.51 -3.78 19.18
CA ASN A 403 1.77 -2.83 20.27
C ASN A 403 3.04 -2.01 20.02
N LYS A 404 4.11 -2.61 19.48
CA LYS A 404 5.33 -1.88 19.11
C LYS A 404 5.08 -0.89 17.96
N ASP A 405 4.18 -1.21 17.03
CA ASP A 405 3.85 -0.31 15.94
C ASP A 405 2.99 0.86 16.45
N ILE A 406 1.99 0.59 17.31
CA ILE A 406 1.21 1.61 18.02
C ILE A 406 2.12 2.51 18.88
N SER A 407 3.08 1.95 19.62
CA SER A 407 3.96 2.70 20.50
C SER A 407 4.80 3.73 19.72
N LYS A 408 5.25 3.37 18.51
CA LYS A 408 5.95 4.29 17.59
C LYS A 408 5.05 5.37 17.05
N ILE A 409 3.80 5.04 16.68
CA ILE A 409 2.82 6.02 16.14
C ILE A 409 2.57 7.15 17.15
N PHE A 410 2.43 6.81 18.43
CA PHE A 410 2.15 7.77 19.49
C PHE A 410 3.40 8.29 20.23
N ALA A 411 4.58 7.74 19.95
CA ALA A 411 5.81 7.97 20.71
C ALA A 411 5.64 7.73 22.22
N ILE A 412 4.91 6.67 22.58
CA ILE A 412 4.65 6.24 23.97
C ILE A 412 5.32 4.89 24.26
N ASP A 413 5.39 4.52 25.54
CA ASP A 413 5.82 3.18 25.94
C ASP A 413 4.69 2.14 25.80
N ASN A 414 5.07 0.85 25.73
CA ASN A 414 4.11 -0.25 25.59
C ASN A 414 3.19 -0.43 26.82
N ASN A 415 3.57 0.01 28.02
CA ASN A 415 2.71 -0.10 29.20
C ASN A 415 1.60 0.94 29.17
N THR A 416 1.84 2.11 28.58
CA THR A 416 0.79 3.11 28.32
C THR A 416 -0.32 2.52 27.43
N ILE A 417 0.04 1.73 26.42
CA ILE A 417 -0.94 1.02 25.57
C ILE A 417 -1.79 0.04 26.39
N LYS A 418 -1.17 -0.72 27.30
CA LYS A 418 -1.86 -1.69 28.16
C LYS A 418 -2.88 -1.04 29.10
N ASN A 419 -2.58 0.16 29.56
CA ASN A 419 -3.37 0.86 30.56
C ASN A 419 -4.42 1.82 29.97
N ASN A 420 -4.40 2.03 28.64
CA ASN A 420 -5.32 2.92 27.94
C ASN A 420 -6.49 2.11 27.37
N ASP A 421 -7.71 2.40 27.81
CA ASP A 421 -8.94 1.74 27.40
C ASP A 421 -9.27 1.91 25.91
N ASN A 422 -8.79 2.97 25.27
CA ASN A 422 -8.93 3.19 23.83
C ASN A 422 -7.95 2.36 22.99
N LEU A 423 -6.85 1.86 23.57
CA LEU A 423 -5.78 1.16 22.85
C LEU A 423 -5.59 -0.30 23.24
N LYS A 424 -5.87 -0.68 24.49
CA LYS A 424 -5.49 -1.98 25.07
C LYS A 424 -6.05 -3.20 24.32
N ASN A 425 -7.16 -3.02 23.60
CA ASN A 425 -7.80 -4.05 22.77
C ASN A 425 -7.90 -3.65 21.29
N SER A 426 -7.06 -2.71 20.84
CA SER A 426 -7.02 -2.27 19.44
C SER A 426 -6.42 -3.35 18.55
N ILE A 427 -7.12 -3.69 17.46
CA ILE A 427 -6.62 -4.57 16.40
C ILE A 427 -6.17 -3.79 15.17
N ARG A 428 -6.63 -2.54 15.03
CA ARG A 428 -6.28 -1.63 13.94
C ARG A 428 -6.20 -0.21 14.49
N THR A 429 -5.19 0.53 14.06
CA THR A 429 -5.05 1.95 14.33
C THR A 429 -4.84 2.66 13.00
N GLY A 430 -5.55 3.76 12.78
CA GLY A 430 -5.43 4.51 11.53
C GLY A 430 -5.74 5.98 11.69
N GLU A 431 -5.34 6.75 10.68
CA GLU A 431 -5.58 8.19 10.62
C GLU A 431 -6.86 8.47 9.84
N LEU A 432 -7.79 9.15 10.50
CA LEU A 432 -9.03 9.66 9.91
C LEU A 432 -8.86 11.15 9.63
N ARG A 433 -9.15 11.56 8.39
CA ARG A 433 -9.20 12.97 8.00
C ARG A 433 -10.64 13.44 7.92
N ILE A 434 -10.95 14.48 8.69
CA ILE A 434 -12.27 15.11 8.81
C ILE A 434 -12.21 16.48 8.12
N LYS A 435 -13.21 16.77 7.27
CA LYS A 435 -13.34 18.04 6.56
C LYS A 435 -14.59 18.80 6.98
N ASN A 436 -14.70 20.04 6.49
CA ASN A 436 -15.84 20.93 6.67
C ASN A 436 -16.10 21.38 8.11
N LEU A 437 -15.12 21.26 9.01
CA LEU A 437 -15.16 21.91 10.32
C LEU A 437 -15.05 23.44 10.13
N GLN A 438 -15.81 24.18 10.91
CA GLN A 438 -15.93 25.63 10.84
C GLN A 438 -16.02 26.24 12.23
N LEU A 439 -15.55 27.49 12.36
CA LEU A 439 -15.93 28.35 13.48
C LEU A 439 -17.10 29.23 13.06
N LYS A 440 -18.18 29.21 13.81
CA LYS A 440 -19.26 30.18 13.69
C LYS A 440 -18.97 31.34 14.62
N ILE A 441 -18.76 32.54 14.08
CA ILE A 441 -18.42 33.75 14.84
C ILE A 441 -19.59 34.72 14.74
N GLY A 442 -20.22 35.01 15.88
CA GLY A 442 -21.46 35.76 15.92
C GLY A 442 -22.62 35.01 15.26
N SER A 443 -23.58 35.74 14.70
CA SER A 443 -24.81 35.14 14.14
C SER A 443 -24.61 34.51 12.76
N ASN A 444 -23.82 35.14 11.89
CA ASN A 444 -23.86 34.86 10.44
C ASN A 444 -22.52 34.48 9.81
N PHE A 445 -21.37 34.72 10.47
CA PHE A 445 -20.07 34.44 9.86
C PHE A 445 -19.62 33.01 10.17
N LYS A 446 -19.14 32.32 9.14
CA LYS A 446 -18.56 30.98 9.22
C LYS A 446 -17.16 31.02 8.64
N GLN A 447 -16.18 30.69 9.47
CA GLN A 447 -14.78 30.55 9.07
C GLN A 447 -14.49 29.07 8.85
N GLN A 448 -14.20 28.67 7.62
CA GLN A 448 -13.80 27.29 7.34
C GLN A 448 -12.41 27.05 7.93
N LEU A 449 -12.28 25.92 8.64
CA LEU A 449 -10.99 25.45 9.15
C LEU A 449 -10.33 24.48 8.15
N PRO A 450 -8.99 24.39 8.19
CA PRO A 450 -8.28 23.30 7.54
C PRO A 450 -8.82 21.92 7.92
N LYS A 451 -8.53 20.91 7.09
CA LYS A 451 -8.90 19.51 7.38
C LYS A 451 -8.23 19.06 8.67
N LEU A 452 -8.99 18.40 9.54
CA LEU A 452 -8.54 17.89 10.82
C LEU A 452 -8.12 16.42 10.69
N ASN A 453 -6.94 16.07 11.18
CA ASN A 453 -6.48 14.68 11.25
C ASN A 453 -6.60 14.18 12.68
N VAL A 454 -7.19 13.00 12.85
CA VAL A 454 -7.35 12.33 14.16
C VAL A 454 -6.98 10.86 14.04
N ILE A 455 -6.26 10.33 15.03
CA ILE A 455 -5.98 8.91 15.08
C ILE A 455 -7.18 8.19 15.72
N THR A 456 -7.60 7.11 15.07
CA THR A 456 -8.65 6.20 15.52
C THR A 456 -8.06 4.85 15.85
N SER A 457 -8.65 4.17 16.84
CA SER A 457 -8.45 2.73 17.03
C SER A 457 -9.73 1.98 16.70
N PHE A 458 -9.58 0.71 16.36
CA PHE A 458 -10.69 -0.19 16.19
C PHE A 458 -10.50 -1.43 17.07
N SER A 459 -11.52 -1.72 17.87
CA SER A 459 -11.62 -2.91 18.69
C SER A 459 -12.85 -3.71 18.29
N ALA A 460 -12.67 -4.99 17.99
CA ALA A 460 -13.76 -5.86 17.54
C ALA A 460 -14.72 -6.29 18.67
N GLU A 461 -14.43 -5.99 19.94
CA GLU A 461 -15.27 -6.35 21.08
C GLU A 461 -15.35 -5.21 22.10
N GLU A 462 -16.54 -5.00 22.68
CA GLU A 462 -16.80 -3.86 23.57
C GLU A 462 -17.36 -4.27 24.95
N LYS A 463 -18.25 -5.28 25.00
CA LYS A 463 -18.95 -5.70 26.24
C LYS A 463 -18.23 -6.86 26.91
N ASP A 464 -18.00 -6.74 28.22
CA ASP A 464 -17.49 -7.77 29.13
C ASP A 464 -16.19 -8.47 28.69
N LEU A 465 -15.21 -7.67 28.26
CA LEU A 465 -13.87 -8.19 28.01
C LEU A 465 -13.12 -8.37 29.33
N ASN A 466 -13.05 -9.60 29.82
CA ASN A 466 -12.17 -9.97 30.95
C ASN A 466 -10.69 -10.08 30.55
N TYR A 467 -10.30 -9.55 29.38
CA TYR A 467 -8.96 -9.65 28.82
C TYR A 467 -8.43 -8.32 28.29
N ASN A 468 -7.11 -8.26 28.21
CA ASN A 468 -6.34 -7.13 27.68
C ASN A 468 -5.37 -7.66 26.61
N LEU A 469 -5.65 -7.41 25.34
CA LEU A 469 -4.82 -7.90 24.23
C LEU A 469 -3.39 -7.33 24.29
N ALA A 470 -3.26 -6.07 24.73
CA ALA A 470 -1.98 -5.42 24.88
C ALA A 470 -1.13 -6.02 26.02
N SER A 471 -1.73 -6.75 26.97
CA SER A 471 -0.99 -7.41 28.06
C SER A 471 -0.09 -8.54 27.58
N GLY A 472 -0.37 -9.13 26.41
CA GLY A 472 0.36 -10.27 25.87
C GLY A 472 0.19 -11.57 26.68
N THR A 473 -0.80 -11.63 27.58
CA THR A 473 -1.08 -12.80 28.42
C THR A 473 -2.43 -13.39 28.05
N PHE A 474 -2.44 -14.64 27.58
CA PHE A 474 -3.64 -15.32 27.08
C PHE A 474 -3.74 -16.71 27.71
N ASN A 475 -4.85 -16.99 28.37
CA ASN A 475 -5.16 -18.31 28.94
C ASN A 475 -6.12 -19.09 28.03
N ASP A 476 -6.41 -20.35 28.36
CA ASP A 476 -7.31 -21.17 27.56
C ASP A 476 -8.73 -20.59 27.46
N ASP A 477 -9.25 -20.02 28.55
CA ASP A 477 -10.56 -19.36 28.57
C ASP A 477 -10.67 -18.23 27.52
N PHE A 478 -9.60 -17.43 27.36
CA PHE A 478 -9.53 -16.43 26.30
C PHE A 478 -9.66 -17.07 24.91
N PHE A 479 -8.91 -18.14 24.61
CA PHE A 479 -8.94 -18.79 23.30
C PHE A 479 -10.28 -19.50 23.01
N GLU A 480 -10.98 -19.94 24.06
CA GLU A 480 -12.29 -20.55 23.93
C GLU A 480 -13.39 -19.51 23.66
N ASN A 481 -13.31 -18.33 24.29
CA ASN A 481 -14.41 -17.36 24.32
C ASN A 481 -14.20 -16.10 23.47
N SER A 482 -12.96 -15.76 23.09
CA SER A 482 -12.67 -14.56 22.30
C SER A 482 -13.19 -14.68 20.86
N GLY A 483 -14.03 -13.73 20.45
CA GLY A 483 -14.46 -13.53 19.06
C GLY A 483 -13.33 -13.01 18.16
N ILE A 484 -12.38 -12.24 18.70
CA ILE A 484 -11.16 -11.81 17.99
C ILE A 484 -10.33 -13.03 17.60
N PHE A 485 -10.03 -13.93 18.56
CA PHE A 485 -9.31 -15.15 18.24
C PHE A 485 -10.07 -16.02 17.23
N ALA A 486 -11.39 -16.16 17.41
CA ALA A 486 -12.25 -16.86 16.44
C ALA A 486 -12.16 -16.26 15.03
N SER A 487 -12.16 -14.93 14.92
CA SER A 487 -12.05 -14.19 13.66
C SER A 487 -10.69 -14.40 13.00
N ILE A 488 -9.58 -14.30 13.76
CA ILE A 488 -8.23 -14.55 13.26
C ILE A 488 -8.09 -15.99 12.75
N TYR A 489 -8.57 -16.97 13.52
CA TYR A 489 -8.54 -18.37 13.12
C TYR A 489 -9.36 -18.59 11.83
N LYS A 490 -10.61 -18.10 11.79
CA LYS A 490 -11.51 -18.22 10.63
C LYS A 490 -10.87 -17.59 9.40
N ASN A 491 -10.28 -16.41 9.54
CA ASN A 491 -9.59 -15.71 8.46
C ASN A 491 -8.41 -16.53 7.92
N ALA A 492 -7.53 -17.04 8.80
CA ALA A 492 -6.41 -17.87 8.39
C ALA A 492 -6.87 -19.16 7.67
N PHE A 493 -7.91 -19.81 8.19
CA PHE A 493 -8.51 -21.00 7.59
C PHE A 493 -9.08 -20.72 6.19
N LEU A 494 -9.88 -19.65 6.04
CA LEU A 494 -10.47 -19.25 4.77
C LEU A 494 -9.39 -18.84 3.75
N GLY A 495 -8.36 -18.11 4.18
CA GLY A 495 -7.23 -17.73 3.33
C GLY A 495 -6.48 -18.94 2.75
N ILE A 496 -6.15 -19.94 3.59
CA ILE A 496 -5.51 -21.17 3.11
C ILE A 496 -6.48 -21.94 2.20
N LYS A 497 -7.77 -22.01 2.54
CA LYS A 497 -8.77 -22.68 1.72
C LYS A 497 -8.88 -22.05 0.34
N ALA A 498 -8.94 -20.72 0.27
CA ALA A 498 -9.03 -19.98 -0.98
C ALA A 498 -7.78 -20.18 -1.83
N MET A 499 -6.60 -20.17 -1.19
CA MET A 499 -5.35 -20.51 -1.85
C MET A 499 -5.42 -21.93 -2.42
N LYS A 500 -5.79 -22.94 -1.63
CA LYS A 500 -5.91 -24.31 -2.14
C LYS A 500 -6.93 -24.46 -3.26
N ASP A 501 -8.04 -23.72 -3.21
CA ASP A 501 -9.06 -23.71 -4.26
C ASP A 501 -8.54 -23.03 -5.55
N VAL A 502 -7.69 -22.01 -5.46
CA VAL A 502 -7.05 -21.39 -6.62
C VAL A 502 -5.98 -22.28 -7.25
N TYR A 503 -5.13 -22.90 -6.44
CA TYR A 503 -4.04 -23.73 -6.95
C TYR A 503 -4.51 -25.17 -7.30
N GLY A 504 -5.58 -25.66 -6.68
CA GLY A 504 -6.03 -27.03 -6.85
C GLY A 504 -4.98 -28.04 -6.35
N PHE A 505 -4.40 -27.79 -5.17
CA PHE A 505 -3.44 -28.71 -4.56
C PHE A 505 -4.08 -30.09 -4.36
N LYS A 506 -3.45 -31.15 -4.87
CA LYS A 506 -3.90 -32.53 -4.64
C LYS A 506 -3.02 -33.25 -3.64
N GLU A 507 -3.55 -34.36 -3.11
CA GLU A 507 -2.79 -35.29 -2.29
C GLU A 507 -1.62 -35.80 -3.14
N ASP A 508 -0.47 -35.96 -2.50
CA ASP A 508 0.77 -36.19 -3.19
C ASP A 508 0.87 -37.63 -3.72
N ASP A 509 0.23 -37.85 -4.87
CA ASP A 509 0.27 -39.09 -5.64
C ASP A 509 1.57 -39.21 -6.47
N ILE A 510 2.33 -38.12 -6.60
CA ILE A 510 3.58 -38.01 -7.40
C ILE A 510 4.78 -38.61 -6.64
N ASN A 511 4.52 -39.42 -5.62
CA ASN A 511 5.50 -40.31 -4.98
C ASN A 511 5.74 -41.62 -5.71
N ARG A 512 5.49 -41.68 -7.02
CA ARG A 512 6.21 -42.65 -7.83
C ARG A 512 7.63 -42.10 -7.93
N ASN A 513 8.57 -42.72 -7.22
CA ASN A 513 10.01 -42.58 -7.52
C ASN A 513 10.15 -42.56 -9.04
N PHE A 514 10.40 -41.39 -9.62
CA PHE A 514 10.51 -41.30 -11.06
C PHE A 514 11.87 -41.92 -11.39
N GLU A 515 11.89 -43.17 -11.84
CA GLU A 515 13.12 -43.81 -12.30
C GLU A 515 13.41 -43.33 -13.72
N SER A 516 14.22 -42.28 -13.81
CA SER A 516 14.89 -41.92 -15.07
C SER A 516 16.39 -42.09 -14.86
N LEU A 517 16.99 -42.96 -15.69
CA LEU A 517 18.44 -43.22 -15.72
C LEU A 517 19.00 -43.78 -14.39
N GLY A 518 18.29 -44.69 -13.73
CA GLY A 518 18.79 -45.40 -12.53
C GLY A 518 18.92 -44.55 -11.26
N LYS A 519 18.32 -43.37 -11.23
CA LYS A 519 18.23 -42.49 -10.05
C LYS A 519 16.79 -42.40 -9.59
N GLN A 520 16.58 -42.56 -8.28
CA GLN A 520 15.28 -42.34 -7.63
C GLN A 520 15.19 -40.88 -7.14
N TYR A 521 14.15 -40.16 -7.57
CA TYR A 521 13.93 -38.76 -7.20
C TYR A 521 12.82 -38.61 -6.16
N ASN A 522 13.06 -37.78 -5.15
CA ASN A 522 12.08 -37.46 -4.12
C ASN A 522 11.51 -36.05 -4.33
N TRP A 523 10.34 -35.95 -4.98
CA TRP A 523 9.66 -34.70 -5.32
C TRP A 523 8.90 -34.06 -4.15
N LYS A 524 8.82 -34.73 -2.99
CA LYS A 524 8.01 -34.33 -1.81
C LYS A 524 8.29 -32.92 -1.24
N GLY A 525 9.41 -32.31 -1.60
CA GLY A 525 9.87 -31.02 -1.07
C GLY A 525 9.42 -29.80 -1.86
N LEU A 526 8.79 -29.96 -3.02
CA LEU A 526 8.36 -28.85 -3.87
C LEU A 526 6.85 -28.69 -3.79
N SER A 527 6.37 -27.67 -3.09
CA SER A 527 4.94 -27.35 -3.01
C SER A 527 4.28 -27.17 -4.39
N ILE A 528 5.04 -26.75 -5.41
CA ILE A 528 4.60 -26.63 -6.80
C ILE A 528 4.38 -27.97 -7.53
N SER A 529 4.87 -29.12 -7.02
CA SER A 529 4.63 -30.42 -7.69
C SER A 529 3.18 -30.89 -7.58
N ASN A 530 2.44 -30.40 -6.58
CA ASN A 530 1.08 -30.85 -6.29
C ASN A 530 0.01 -29.92 -6.89
N PHE A 531 0.45 -28.96 -7.70
CA PHE A 531 -0.35 -27.89 -8.31
C PHE A 531 -1.00 -28.37 -9.61
N LYS A 532 -2.34 -28.34 -9.69
CA LYS A 532 -3.07 -28.72 -10.92
C LYS A 532 -3.58 -27.55 -11.74
N GLY A 533 -3.58 -26.35 -11.19
CA GLY A 533 -4.12 -25.15 -11.84
C GLY A 533 -5.63 -25.15 -12.05
N THR A 534 -6.29 -26.28 -11.83
CA THR A 534 -7.73 -26.44 -11.88
C THR A 534 -8.21 -26.97 -10.54
N SER A 535 -9.34 -26.46 -10.07
CA SER A 535 -10.00 -26.91 -8.85
C SER A 535 -11.45 -27.24 -9.14
N GLU A 536 -11.95 -28.27 -8.46
CA GLU A 536 -13.35 -28.70 -8.52
C GLU A 536 -14.26 -27.78 -7.68
N ASN A 537 -13.69 -26.96 -6.79
CA ASN A 537 -14.43 -26.11 -5.85
C ASN A 537 -14.62 -24.67 -6.33
N TRP A 538 -14.02 -24.29 -7.47
CA TRP A 538 -14.05 -22.92 -7.96
C TRP A 538 -14.55 -22.85 -9.41
N ASN A 539 -15.74 -22.27 -9.58
CA ASN A 539 -16.51 -22.22 -10.84
C ASN A 539 -15.92 -21.30 -11.94
N ASN A 540 -14.63 -20.96 -11.91
CA ASN A 540 -14.04 -20.08 -12.91
C ASN A 540 -13.79 -20.78 -14.27
N ASN A 541 -13.86 -22.12 -14.35
CA ASN A 541 -13.58 -22.92 -15.57
C ASN A 541 -12.24 -22.59 -16.26
N LYS A 542 -11.37 -21.78 -15.64
CA LYS A 542 -10.06 -21.36 -16.14
C LYS A 542 -8.99 -22.16 -15.40
N ASN A 543 -8.04 -22.68 -16.15
CA ASN A 543 -6.84 -23.28 -15.56
C ASN A 543 -5.83 -22.16 -15.25
N LEU A 544 -5.38 -22.06 -14.00
CA LEU A 544 -4.35 -21.11 -13.59
C LEU A 544 -3.06 -21.29 -14.40
N TRP A 545 -2.71 -22.52 -14.80
CA TRP A 545 -1.54 -22.78 -15.65
C TRP A 545 -1.58 -22.02 -16.98
N ASP A 546 -2.77 -21.84 -17.57
CA ASP A 546 -2.93 -21.13 -18.84
C ASP A 546 -2.61 -19.64 -18.72
N THR A 547 -2.60 -19.11 -17.50
CA THR A 547 -2.30 -17.71 -17.22
C THR A 547 -0.81 -17.45 -17.00
N PHE A 548 0.00 -18.49 -16.85
CA PHE A 548 1.42 -18.36 -16.56
C PHE A 548 2.16 -17.89 -17.81
N ASN A 549 2.57 -16.62 -17.81
CA ASN A 549 3.25 -16.02 -18.96
C ASN A 549 4.74 -16.36 -18.93
N TYR A 550 5.13 -17.51 -19.47
CA TYR A 550 6.54 -17.89 -19.62
C TYR A 550 7.05 -17.57 -21.04
N LYS A 551 8.14 -16.80 -21.15
CA LYS A 551 8.92 -16.72 -22.40
C LYS A 551 10.26 -17.45 -22.18
N PRO A 552 10.62 -18.44 -23.03
CA PRO A 552 11.81 -19.30 -22.85
C PRO A 552 13.18 -18.62 -22.77
N TYR A 553 13.27 -17.30 -23.00
CA TYR A 553 14.52 -16.54 -23.11
C TYR A 553 14.57 -15.29 -22.21
N LEU A 554 13.67 -15.18 -21.23
CA LEU A 554 13.65 -14.01 -20.35
C LEU A 554 14.83 -14.04 -19.36
N LEU A 555 15.65 -12.99 -19.35
CA LEU A 555 16.66 -12.69 -18.33
C LEU A 555 16.09 -12.54 -16.89
N ASN A 556 14.78 -12.76 -16.69
CA ASN A 556 14.04 -12.54 -15.44
C ASN A 556 12.99 -13.65 -15.15
N VAL A 557 13.21 -14.89 -15.61
CA VAL A 557 12.27 -16.02 -15.36
C VAL A 557 11.89 -16.15 -13.87
N GLN A 558 12.83 -15.88 -12.97
CA GLN A 558 12.65 -15.91 -11.51
C GLN A 558 11.54 -14.95 -11.04
N ASN A 559 11.63 -13.68 -11.44
CA ASN A 559 10.62 -12.66 -11.14
C ASN A 559 9.27 -13.00 -11.78
N THR A 560 9.27 -13.58 -12.98
CA THR A 560 8.05 -14.04 -13.64
C THR A 560 7.36 -15.17 -12.88
N LEU A 561 8.12 -16.16 -12.38
CA LEU A 561 7.59 -17.25 -11.57
C LEU A 561 7.03 -16.76 -10.23
N SER A 562 7.77 -15.92 -9.52
CA SER A 562 7.29 -15.30 -8.27
C SER A 562 6.03 -14.44 -8.49
N ASN A 563 5.96 -13.68 -9.59
CA ASN A 563 4.74 -12.96 -9.94
C ASN A 563 3.57 -13.88 -10.29
N ASN A 564 3.81 -15.01 -10.96
CA ASN A 564 2.77 -16.01 -11.24
C ASN A 564 2.25 -16.66 -9.94
N LEU A 565 3.15 -17.04 -9.04
CA LEU A 565 2.80 -17.64 -7.75
C LEU A 565 2.15 -16.66 -6.79
N SER A 566 2.47 -15.37 -6.87
CA SER A 566 1.79 -14.32 -6.11
C SER A 566 0.58 -13.71 -6.85
N LEU A 567 0.20 -14.26 -8.00
CA LEU A 567 -0.95 -13.82 -8.81
C LEU A 567 -0.92 -12.33 -9.19
N LYS A 568 0.29 -11.78 -9.40
CA LYS A 568 0.52 -10.35 -9.67
C LYS A 568 0.28 -9.96 -11.12
N ASN A 569 0.06 -10.92 -12.02
CA ASN A 569 -0.20 -10.63 -13.42
C ASN A 569 -1.66 -10.20 -13.63
N SER A 570 -1.89 -9.30 -14.59
CA SER A 570 -3.23 -8.75 -14.85
C SER A 570 -4.26 -9.82 -15.25
N ASN A 571 -3.83 -10.87 -15.97
CA ASN A 571 -4.66 -12.01 -16.35
C ASN A 571 -4.96 -12.98 -15.18
N GLN A 572 -4.36 -12.77 -14.00
CA GLN A 572 -4.56 -13.57 -12.78
C GLN A 572 -5.45 -12.86 -11.74
N LYS A 573 -5.98 -11.68 -12.05
CA LYS A 573 -6.76 -10.85 -11.12
C LYS A 573 -7.95 -11.60 -10.50
N ASP A 574 -8.66 -12.41 -11.28
CA ASP A 574 -9.82 -13.18 -10.78
C ASP A 574 -9.40 -14.21 -9.71
N PHE A 575 -8.24 -14.84 -9.87
CA PHE A 575 -7.66 -15.79 -8.93
C PHE A 575 -7.27 -15.07 -7.64
N LEU A 576 -6.56 -13.94 -7.76
CA LEU A 576 -6.16 -13.12 -6.62
C LEU A 576 -7.39 -12.62 -5.85
N ASN A 577 -8.39 -12.09 -6.55
CA ASN A 577 -9.64 -11.60 -5.96
C ASN A 577 -10.40 -12.71 -5.23
N HIS A 578 -10.32 -13.97 -5.67
CA HIS A 578 -10.90 -15.09 -4.93
C HIS A 578 -10.21 -15.27 -3.58
N ILE A 579 -8.87 -15.24 -3.53
CA ILE A 579 -8.11 -15.32 -2.27
C ILE A 579 -8.41 -14.12 -1.36
N LEU A 580 -8.42 -12.91 -1.90
CA LEU A 580 -8.67 -11.69 -1.12
C LEU A 580 -10.12 -11.62 -0.60
N ASN A 581 -11.11 -11.82 -1.48
CA ASN A 581 -12.51 -11.59 -1.11
C ASN A 581 -13.14 -12.78 -0.39
N TRP A 582 -12.96 -14.00 -0.91
CA TRP A 582 -13.55 -15.19 -0.30
C TRP A 582 -12.70 -15.72 0.86
N GLY A 583 -11.38 -15.58 0.75
CA GLY A 583 -10.45 -15.86 1.86
C GLY A 583 -10.43 -14.78 2.95
N GLU A 584 -11.14 -13.66 2.76
CA GLU A 584 -11.13 -12.48 3.64
C GLU A 584 -9.71 -11.90 3.87
N GLN A 585 -8.81 -12.04 2.90
CA GLN A 585 -7.41 -11.61 2.99
C GLN A 585 -7.22 -10.17 2.52
N GLU A 586 -6.32 -9.44 3.18
CA GLU A 586 -5.79 -8.14 2.73
C GLU A 586 -4.46 -8.32 1.99
N VAL A 587 -3.70 -9.35 2.36
CA VAL A 587 -2.42 -9.70 1.73
C VAL A 587 -2.43 -11.15 1.24
N TYR A 588 -1.86 -11.34 0.05
CA TYR A 588 -1.47 -12.64 -0.46
C TYR A 588 -0.14 -12.51 -1.20
N ASN A 589 0.85 -13.33 -0.81
CA ASN A 589 2.15 -13.35 -1.47
C ASN A 589 2.76 -14.75 -1.30
N TRP A 590 3.08 -15.41 -2.40
CA TRP A 590 3.78 -16.68 -2.40
C TRP A 590 4.95 -16.61 -3.38
N ASN A 591 6.17 -16.74 -2.87
CA ASN A 591 7.39 -16.59 -3.67
C ASN A 591 8.44 -17.62 -3.30
N PHE A 592 9.40 -17.81 -4.21
CA PHE A 592 10.63 -18.54 -3.96
C PHE A 592 11.82 -17.64 -4.28
N ASP A 593 12.87 -17.78 -3.48
CA ASP A 593 14.20 -17.26 -3.77
C ASP A 593 14.82 -18.15 -4.84
N PHE A 594 14.71 -17.67 -6.07
CA PHE A 594 15.36 -18.28 -7.21
C PHE A 594 16.67 -17.57 -7.56
N ASP A 595 17.19 -16.62 -6.77
CA ASP A 595 18.35 -15.79 -7.16
C ASP A 595 19.60 -16.63 -7.44
N LYS A 596 19.67 -17.82 -6.84
CA LYS A 596 20.75 -18.79 -7.04
C LYS A 596 20.53 -19.73 -8.24
N VAL A 597 19.35 -19.70 -8.87
CA VAL A 597 18.85 -20.59 -9.93
C VAL A 597 18.93 -19.91 -11.30
N SER A 598 19.97 -20.18 -12.09
CA SER A 598 20.07 -19.66 -13.47
C SER A 598 19.42 -20.63 -14.47
N LEU A 599 18.35 -20.20 -15.15
CA LEU A 599 17.66 -20.98 -16.19
C LEU A 599 18.03 -20.42 -17.57
N SER A 600 18.73 -21.20 -18.40
CA SER A 600 19.07 -20.82 -19.78
C SER A 600 18.54 -21.83 -20.78
N CYS A 601 17.61 -21.42 -21.64
CA CYS A 601 17.12 -22.26 -22.73
C CYS A 601 17.74 -21.77 -24.04
N SER A 602 18.42 -22.65 -24.79
CA SER A 602 18.94 -22.34 -26.13
C SER A 602 18.19 -23.16 -27.18
N LYS A 603 17.57 -22.49 -28.17
CA LYS A 603 17.12 -23.14 -29.41
C LYS A 603 18.28 -23.15 -30.40
N PHE A 604 18.66 -24.33 -30.88
CA PHE A 604 19.33 -24.47 -32.16
C PHE A 604 18.45 -25.27 -33.11
N SER A 605 18.58 -24.97 -34.41
CA SER A 605 17.82 -25.52 -35.51
C SER A 605 17.47 -27.00 -35.31
N ASN A 606 16.19 -27.25 -35.03
CA ASN A 606 15.52 -28.56 -34.98
C ASN A 606 15.88 -29.52 -33.82
N GLN A 607 16.68 -29.12 -32.84
CA GLN A 607 16.83 -29.87 -31.58
C GLN A 607 16.88 -28.92 -30.37
N ILE A 608 16.00 -29.16 -29.40
CA ILE A 608 16.10 -28.52 -28.08
C ILE A 608 17.20 -29.26 -27.30
N ARG A 609 18.43 -28.73 -27.31
CA ARG A 609 19.43 -29.13 -26.31
C ARG A 609 19.45 -28.12 -25.18
N LYS A 610 19.09 -28.60 -23.99
CA LYS A 610 19.12 -27.90 -22.71
C LYS A 610 20.58 -27.74 -22.28
N ALA A 611 21.05 -26.51 -22.17
CA ALA A 611 22.34 -26.21 -21.56
C ALA A 611 22.04 -25.31 -20.38
N ASP A 612 22.18 -25.87 -19.19
CA ASP A 612 21.88 -25.16 -17.99
C ASP A 612 23.07 -25.21 -17.04
N SER A 613 23.54 -24.03 -16.63
CA SER A 613 24.54 -23.90 -15.59
C SER A 613 23.88 -23.37 -14.33
N PHE A 614 23.82 -24.20 -13.31
CA PHE A 614 23.54 -23.78 -11.95
C PHE A 614 24.86 -23.57 -11.24
N GLY A 615 24.98 -22.52 -10.42
CA GLY A 615 25.99 -22.52 -9.34
C GLY A 615 25.67 -23.62 -8.33
N ASP A 616 26.52 -23.83 -7.32
CA ASP A 616 26.32 -24.82 -6.25
C ASP A 616 25.11 -24.45 -5.35
N VAL A 617 23.87 -24.58 -5.85
CA VAL A 617 22.64 -24.28 -5.12
C VAL A 617 22.29 -25.45 -4.20
N LYS A 618 22.67 -25.30 -2.94
CA LYS A 618 22.45 -26.33 -1.92
C LYS A 618 21.07 -26.26 -1.26
N LYS A 619 20.40 -25.10 -1.35
CA LYS A 619 19.12 -24.80 -0.69
C LYS A 619 18.30 -23.83 -1.51
N ILE A 620 16.98 -24.03 -1.52
CA ILE A 620 16.00 -23.09 -2.07
C ILE A 620 15.14 -22.61 -0.91
N TYR A 621 14.87 -21.31 -0.88
CA TYR A 621 13.99 -20.72 0.13
C TYR A 621 12.69 -20.27 -0.54
N GLY A 622 11.60 -20.29 0.19
CA GLY A 622 10.36 -19.67 -0.22
C GLY A 622 9.65 -19.00 0.93
N SER A 623 8.60 -18.26 0.60
CA SER A 623 7.78 -17.55 1.57
C SER A 623 6.30 -17.60 1.17
N LEU A 624 5.43 -17.74 2.17
CA LEU A 624 3.98 -17.59 2.02
C LEU A 624 3.50 -16.58 3.05
N GLU A 625 2.74 -15.60 2.59
CA GLU A 625 2.15 -14.54 3.40
C GLU A 625 0.64 -14.42 3.10
N LEU A 626 -0.12 -14.55 4.17
CA LEU A 626 -1.54 -14.28 4.36
C LEU A 626 -1.66 -13.37 5.60
N ASN A 627 -2.83 -12.79 5.89
CA ASN A 627 -3.01 -11.84 7.00
C ASN A 627 -2.40 -12.31 8.33
N PHE A 628 -2.59 -13.59 8.68
CA PHE A 628 -2.14 -14.17 9.96
C PHE A 628 -1.16 -15.34 9.82
N ILE A 629 -0.73 -15.66 8.60
CA ILE A 629 0.27 -16.69 8.33
C ILE A 629 1.38 -16.07 7.52
N LYS A 630 2.57 -16.00 8.10
CA LYS A 630 3.77 -15.53 7.44
C LYS A 630 4.89 -16.52 7.67
N ILE A 631 5.14 -17.37 6.68
CA ILE A 631 6.17 -18.40 6.78
C ILE A 631 7.28 -18.14 5.78
N LYS A 632 8.51 -18.39 6.20
CA LYS A 632 9.64 -18.66 5.33
C LYS A 632 9.95 -20.14 5.44
N PHE A 633 10.04 -20.83 4.31
CA PHE A 633 10.32 -22.25 4.28
C PHE A 633 11.61 -22.54 3.53
N GLU A 634 12.45 -23.40 4.10
CA GLU A 634 13.63 -23.96 3.45
C GLU A 634 13.27 -25.25 2.70
N ILE A 635 13.88 -25.47 1.54
CA ILE A 635 13.87 -26.71 0.75
C ILE A 635 15.33 -27.18 0.51
N ASP A 636 15.68 -28.32 1.09
CA ASP A 636 17.04 -28.83 1.29
C ASP A 636 17.64 -29.65 0.11
N GLU A 637 18.97 -29.77 0.14
CA GLU A 637 19.97 -30.24 -0.86
C GLU A 637 19.69 -31.54 -1.64
N GLN A 638 18.97 -32.53 -1.09
CA GLN A 638 18.75 -33.82 -1.80
C GLN A 638 17.95 -33.68 -3.10
N LEU A 639 17.17 -32.61 -3.24
CA LEU A 639 16.39 -32.32 -4.45
C LEU A 639 17.26 -31.64 -5.52
N THR A 640 18.27 -30.86 -5.11
CA THR A 640 19.21 -30.15 -5.98
C THR A 640 20.47 -30.97 -6.31
N SER A 641 20.79 -31.98 -5.51
CA SER A 641 21.94 -32.87 -5.70
C SER A 641 21.64 -34.07 -6.61
N GLN A 642 20.36 -34.38 -6.87
CA GLN A 642 19.94 -35.56 -7.63
C GLN A 642 19.63 -35.25 -9.10
N LEU A 643 19.21 -34.03 -9.43
CA LEU A 643 18.98 -33.51 -10.79
C LEU A 643 19.63 -32.15 -10.95
N PRO A 644 20.11 -31.78 -12.15
CA PRO A 644 20.14 -30.39 -12.54
C PRO A 644 18.71 -29.83 -12.34
N LEU A 645 18.56 -28.78 -11.53
CA LEU A 645 17.33 -27.98 -11.37
C LEU A 645 16.59 -27.51 -12.66
N PRO A 646 17.18 -27.42 -13.86
CA PRO A 646 16.42 -27.12 -15.07
C PRO A 646 15.54 -28.25 -15.55
N HIS A 647 15.92 -29.50 -15.27
CA HIS A 647 15.04 -30.63 -15.53
C HIS A 647 13.81 -30.51 -14.62
N LEU A 648 14.00 -30.06 -13.37
CA LEU A 648 12.94 -29.77 -12.41
C LEU A 648 12.00 -28.64 -12.90
N ALA A 649 12.55 -27.49 -13.29
CA ALA A 649 11.76 -26.35 -13.77
C ALA A 649 11.01 -26.69 -15.08
N HIS A 650 11.66 -27.41 -16.00
CA HIS A 650 11.05 -27.85 -17.24
C HIS A 650 9.99 -28.92 -17.04
N GLU A 651 10.20 -29.88 -16.14
CA GLU A 651 9.16 -30.87 -15.77
C GLU A 651 8.00 -30.19 -15.07
N LEU A 652 8.22 -29.26 -14.13
CA LEU A 652 7.13 -28.49 -13.53
C LEU A 652 6.34 -27.66 -14.56
N ILE A 653 7.00 -27.19 -15.63
CA ILE A 653 6.37 -26.47 -16.75
C ILE A 653 5.67 -27.43 -17.74
N ILE A 654 6.16 -28.66 -17.91
CA ILE A 654 5.61 -29.67 -18.83
C ILE A 654 4.50 -30.52 -18.19
N PHE A 655 4.66 -30.94 -16.93
CA PHE A 655 3.70 -31.75 -16.17
C PHE A 655 2.60 -30.91 -15.52
N GLY A 656 2.73 -29.58 -15.52
CA GLY A 656 1.64 -28.65 -15.31
C GLY A 656 0.68 -28.52 -16.51
N LYS A 657 0.95 -29.20 -17.63
CA LYS A 657 0.06 -29.28 -18.80
C LYS A 657 -0.63 -30.63 -18.92
#